data_AF-A0A7D5VGT5-F1
#
_entry.id   AF-A0A7D5VGT5-F1
#
_cell.length_a   1.000
_cell.length_b   1.000
_cell.length_c   1.000
_cell.angle_alpha   90.00
_cell.angle_beta   90.00
_cell.angle_gamma   90.00
#
_symmetry.space_group_name_H-M   'P 1'
#
loop_
_entity.id
_entity.type
_entity.pdbx_description
1 polymer ?
#
loop_
_entity_poly.entity_id
_entity_poly.type
_entity_poly.pdbx_seq_one_letter_code
_entity_poly.pdbx_strand_id
1 'polypeptide(L)'
;MGLQDDGLGAWCAPGGAVPVQGETTWSFLHRVAVCYGLEVGELLAWGWWQWVNPVTQSRRRPDGEVLLNVTAQAQVAAWAGVPVAHLARALPSWRAGPASFGERAVADRGWARWRVGAQAWGPVSFGCGLCAARRSGRMERVWRYGQRWNRVCSRHGRWLLDVGDGHALEYLDVSGCRELAAAQARWPRVARWAASTGAKPGAVFAVARAVVCGWWQQEAFWQREQVWGQRLERVTIDTSRRNEAASQWLAAWWRLVVRDAVVFPEVVAVAAALVDPALRLLVTDERPLVRRSRHHDRFVTALGDRLKRGWLKEVERPERPSALQAWMRGLARELRSPSPSDSAHSGMWRVQAAHQPAEVGMGLRLLATTPPITVRRHAGSAGWRAELCVPRRMGQGAGLKAVSQERFWEGLDHARRYMARHGHLAVPHAGAPQGGFDLGRWLANLRAASAGLPPEYVRVLAELDVWWNPPWPISWQRAWHRARAHTLAHGPVSGGDNLAGLPRWLDRWLRRQITDYSQLAAEQQQLLAQLGLTPAEIDRFHAWPARRRSVIHGLEAAHDYAARHGHLAVSQPTTHDGFALGKWLNLQRHRQRAATQPTRLGRQLTALDTWWNPPWPLNWQRYYWAARHHLHGLPDGVVWWPGRPDEDQTRQWLHEQQASWQHLHCKQRELIRSLAADTSCTSRRGS
;
A
#
# COMPACT_ATOMS: atom_id res chain seq x y z
N MET A 1 16.44 36.91 14.02
CA MET A 1 15.21 37.18 14.79
C MET A 1 14.88 35.93 15.56
N GLY A 2 14.99 36.00 16.89
CA GLY A 2 14.74 34.89 17.78
C GLY A 2 13.27 34.51 17.78
N LEU A 3 12.99 33.23 17.60
CA LEU A 3 11.69 32.66 17.89
C LEU A 3 11.77 32.13 19.33
N GLN A 4 10.86 32.64 20.17
CA GLN A 4 10.67 32.22 21.56
C GLN A 4 10.30 30.73 21.62
N ASP A 5 10.75 30.07 22.69
CA ASP A 5 10.55 28.65 23.02
C ASP A 5 9.08 28.18 22.95
N ASP A 6 8.13 29.12 23.02
CA ASP A 6 6.69 28.84 23.05
C ASP A 6 6.08 28.46 21.68
N GLY A 7 6.82 28.63 20.57
CA GLY A 7 6.37 28.22 19.23
C GLY A 7 6.44 26.72 18.96
N LEU A 8 7.22 25.96 19.75
CA LEU A 8 7.42 24.52 19.57
C LEU A 8 6.34 23.68 20.27
N GLY A 9 5.73 24.19 21.33
CA GLY A 9 4.64 23.51 22.05
C GLY A 9 3.36 23.33 21.21
N ALA A 10 3.13 24.19 20.22
CA ALA A 10 1.92 24.15 19.39
C ALA A 10 2.00 23.15 18.21
N TRP A 11 3.20 22.69 17.83
CA TRP A 11 3.42 21.74 16.72
C TRP A 11 3.81 20.32 17.19
N CYS A 12 4.11 20.13 18.48
CA CYS A 12 4.56 18.86 19.03
C CYS A 12 3.40 18.06 19.66
N ALA A 13 2.59 17.40 18.83
CA ALA A 13 2.20 16.05 19.21
C ALA A 13 3.40 15.14 18.88
N PRO A 14 3.99 14.38 19.83
CA PRO A 14 5.14 13.52 19.56
C PRO A 14 4.86 12.63 18.35
N GLY A 15 5.59 12.87 17.27
CA GLY A 15 5.40 12.18 16.00
C GLY A 15 5.82 10.73 16.10
N GLY A 16 4.87 9.80 15.93
CA GLY A 16 4.99 8.35 16.14
C GLY A 16 5.98 7.55 15.28
N ALA A 17 7.11 8.15 14.86
CA ALA A 17 8.21 7.44 14.22
C ALA A 17 8.95 6.56 15.25
N VAL A 18 8.61 5.27 15.27
CA VAL A 18 9.32 4.26 16.06
C VAL A 18 10.50 3.71 15.26
N PRO A 19 11.73 3.66 15.81
CA PRO A 19 12.89 3.13 15.10
C PRO A 19 12.76 1.62 14.85
N VAL A 20 13.35 1.16 13.74
CA VAL A 20 13.47 -0.26 13.39
C VAL A 20 14.87 -0.76 13.77
N GLN A 21 14.97 -2.01 14.21
CA GLN A 21 16.27 -2.59 14.61
C GLN A 21 17.26 -2.62 13.43
N GLY A 22 18.41 -1.96 13.60
CA GLY A 22 19.45 -1.83 12.59
C GLY A 22 19.22 -0.71 11.59
N GLU A 23 18.19 0.12 11.77
CA GLU A 23 17.91 1.28 10.92
C GLU A 23 19.08 2.29 10.93
N THR A 24 19.33 2.95 9.79
CA THR A 24 20.33 4.02 9.72
C THR A 24 19.78 5.29 10.38
N THR A 25 20.65 6.09 11.00
CA THR A 25 20.20 7.37 11.57
C THR A 25 19.63 8.28 10.48
N TRP A 26 20.20 8.21 9.27
CA TRP A 26 19.65 8.86 8.08
C TRP A 26 18.21 8.45 7.74
N SER A 27 17.91 7.14 7.72
CA SER A 27 16.54 6.63 7.50
C SER A 27 15.58 7.14 8.57
N PHE A 28 16.01 7.10 9.83
CA PHE A 28 15.18 7.54 10.94
C PHE A 28 14.82 9.03 10.84
N LEU A 29 15.79 9.89 10.50
CA LEU A 29 15.55 11.33 10.30
C LEU A 29 14.55 11.62 9.18
N HIS A 30 14.62 10.87 8.08
CA HIS A 30 13.61 10.98 7.01
C HIS A 30 12.20 10.70 7.53
N ARG A 31 12.03 9.66 8.34
CA ARG A 31 10.73 9.28 8.89
C ARG A 31 10.22 10.25 9.94
N VAL A 32 11.12 10.80 10.75
CA VAL A 32 10.79 11.90 11.67
C VAL A 32 10.30 13.11 10.89
N ALA A 33 10.99 13.53 9.81
CA ALA A 33 10.56 14.64 8.97
C ALA A 33 9.15 14.42 8.38
N VAL A 34 8.85 13.22 7.89
CA VAL A 34 7.53 12.84 7.37
C VAL A 34 6.43 12.91 8.45
N CYS A 35 6.76 12.70 9.73
CA CYS A 35 5.80 12.89 10.82
C CYS A 35 5.29 14.34 10.92
N TYR A 36 6.14 15.31 10.54
CA TYR A 36 5.84 16.73 10.52
C TYR A 36 5.39 17.24 9.14
N GLY A 37 5.22 16.35 8.15
CA GLY A 37 4.85 16.75 6.78
C GLY A 37 5.99 17.44 6.02
N LEU A 38 7.24 17.23 6.45
CA LEU A 38 8.43 17.85 5.88
C LEU A 38 9.29 16.83 5.12
N GLU A 39 10.09 17.32 4.19
CA GLU A 39 11.25 16.59 3.69
C GLU A 39 12.42 16.69 4.67
N VAL A 40 13.29 15.66 4.70
CA VAL A 40 14.49 15.70 5.55
C VAL A 40 15.37 16.91 5.23
N GLY A 41 15.36 17.39 3.98
CA GLY A 41 16.14 18.55 3.57
C GLY A 41 15.72 19.83 4.27
N GLU A 42 14.41 19.99 4.46
CA GLU A 42 13.81 21.14 5.13
C GLU A 42 14.08 21.07 6.64
N LEU A 43 13.90 19.89 7.24
CA LEU A 43 14.24 19.64 8.64
C LEU A 43 15.71 20.01 8.96
N LEU A 44 16.62 19.67 8.06
CA LEU A 44 18.05 19.97 8.23
C LEU A 44 18.42 21.42 7.90
N ALA A 45 17.57 22.17 7.20
CA ALA A 45 17.83 23.56 6.81
C ALA A 45 17.54 24.57 7.92
N TRP A 46 16.90 24.15 9.00
CA TRP A 46 16.48 25.02 10.12
C TRP A 46 17.64 25.56 10.99
N GLY A 47 18.90 25.27 10.67
CA GLY A 47 20.06 25.86 11.33
C GLY A 47 20.34 25.36 12.76
N TRP A 48 19.60 24.35 13.24
CA TRP A 48 19.80 23.74 14.57
C TRP A 48 21.19 23.12 14.75
N TRP A 49 21.79 22.61 13.67
CA TRP A 49 23.07 21.90 13.71
C TRP A 49 24.16 22.58 12.93
N GLN A 50 25.39 22.53 13.47
CA GLN A 50 26.61 22.84 12.74
C GLN A 50 27.13 21.59 12.03
N TRP A 51 27.31 21.71 10.72
CA TRP A 51 27.78 20.61 9.89
C TRP A 51 29.30 20.65 9.77
N VAL A 52 29.96 19.57 10.17
CA VAL A 52 31.42 19.43 9.96
C VAL A 52 31.75 19.25 8.46
N ASN A 53 30.92 18.49 7.76
CA ASN A 53 31.04 18.22 6.33
C ASN A 53 29.64 18.01 5.71
N PRO A 54 28.92 19.09 5.35
CA PRO A 54 27.58 18.97 4.80
C PRO A 54 27.61 18.25 3.43
N VAL A 55 26.53 17.55 3.12
CA VAL A 55 26.35 16.89 1.83
C VAL A 55 25.47 17.70 0.90
N THR A 56 25.98 17.93 -0.31
CA THR A 56 25.22 18.56 -1.40
C THR A 56 24.01 17.71 -1.78
N GLN A 57 22.94 18.34 -2.30
CA GLN A 57 21.71 17.64 -2.70
C GLN A 57 21.99 16.45 -3.65
N SER A 58 22.96 16.59 -4.56
CA SER A 58 23.40 15.55 -5.50
C SER A 58 24.07 14.32 -4.88
N ARG A 59 24.43 14.37 -3.58
CA ARG A 59 25.16 13.31 -2.85
C ARG A 59 24.36 12.70 -1.68
N ARG A 60 23.09 13.08 -1.49
CA ARG A 60 22.18 12.46 -0.49
C ARG A 60 21.79 11.06 -0.93
N ARG A 61 22.69 10.09 -0.72
CA ARG A 61 22.47 8.70 -1.10
C ARG A 61 21.83 7.92 0.05
N PRO A 62 21.00 6.90 -0.23
CA PRO A 62 20.40 6.07 0.81
C PRO A 62 21.39 5.23 1.64
N ASP A 63 22.61 5.02 1.15
CA ASP A 63 23.73 4.37 1.87
C ASP A 63 24.54 5.36 2.74
N GLY A 64 24.09 6.61 2.80
CA GLY A 64 24.60 7.65 3.67
C GLY A 64 24.25 7.46 5.13
N GLU A 65 25.05 8.07 5.99
CA GLU A 65 24.84 8.09 7.43
C GLU A 65 25.10 9.47 8.01
N VAL A 66 24.29 9.84 9.02
CA VAL A 66 24.46 11.07 9.79
C VAL A 66 24.91 10.71 11.20
N LEU A 67 26.08 11.21 11.59
CA LEU A 67 26.59 11.13 12.95
C LEU A 67 26.23 12.41 13.69
N LEU A 68 25.78 12.25 14.94
CA LEU A 68 25.28 13.32 15.79
C LEU A 68 26.04 13.33 17.12
N ASN A 69 26.34 14.53 17.64
CA ASN A 69 26.83 14.69 19.01
C ASN A 69 25.70 14.53 20.04
N VAL A 70 26.02 14.56 21.34
CA VAL A 70 25.05 14.28 22.41
C VAL A 70 23.85 15.25 22.36
N THR A 71 24.10 16.53 22.13
CA THR A 71 23.05 17.56 22.03
C THR A 71 22.12 17.32 20.84
N ALA A 72 22.66 17.07 19.65
CA ALA A 72 21.85 16.78 18.47
C ALA A 72 21.06 15.46 18.63
N GLN A 73 21.62 14.46 19.33
CA GLN A 73 20.89 13.23 19.66
C GLN A 73 19.70 13.48 20.57
N ALA A 74 19.85 14.32 21.59
CA ALA A 74 18.76 14.70 22.48
C ALA A 74 17.63 15.42 21.73
N GLN A 75 17.98 16.30 20.79
CA GLN A 75 17.01 17.00 19.94
C GLN A 75 16.21 16.03 19.06
N VAL A 76 16.87 15.09 18.37
CA VAL A 76 16.18 14.08 17.55
C VAL A 76 15.30 13.16 18.39
N ALA A 77 15.77 12.79 19.59
CA ALA A 77 14.97 12.02 20.55
C ALA A 77 13.69 12.76 20.97
N ALA A 78 13.80 14.07 21.23
CA ALA A 78 12.66 14.92 21.53
C ALA A 78 11.70 15.04 20.34
N TRP A 79 12.20 15.29 19.12
CA TRP A 79 11.38 15.36 17.91
C TRP A 79 10.61 14.07 17.63
N ALA A 80 11.20 12.91 17.90
CA ALA A 80 10.54 11.62 17.70
C ALA A 80 9.66 11.17 18.89
N GLY A 81 9.78 11.81 20.05
CA GLY A 81 9.18 11.30 21.29
C GLY A 81 9.73 9.93 21.71
N VAL A 82 10.99 9.61 21.36
CA VAL A 82 11.62 8.31 21.64
C VAL A 82 12.85 8.51 22.53
N PRO A 83 12.98 7.81 23.68
CA PRO A 83 14.13 7.96 24.55
C PRO A 83 15.46 7.66 23.85
N VAL A 84 16.49 8.46 24.14
CA VAL A 84 17.85 8.30 23.58
C VAL A 84 18.38 6.88 23.78
N ALA A 85 18.11 6.25 24.92
CA ALA A 85 18.52 4.88 25.21
C ALA A 85 17.84 3.83 24.28
N HIS A 86 16.64 4.10 23.79
CA HIS A 86 15.99 3.26 22.78
C HIS A 86 16.67 3.47 21.42
N LEU A 87 16.88 4.72 21.00
CA LEU A 87 17.56 5.05 19.75
C LEU A 87 18.97 4.43 19.70
N ALA A 88 19.73 4.52 20.79
CA ALA A 88 21.06 3.93 20.92
C ALA A 88 21.09 2.39 20.86
N ARG A 89 19.95 1.71 21.04
CA ARG A 89 19.82 0.24 20.84
C ARG A 89 19.37 -0.12 19.44
N ALA A 90 18.54 0.72 18.82
CA ALA A 90 17.96 0.46 17.51
C ALA A 90 18.87 0.90 16.36
N LEU A 91 19.54 2.04 16.50
CA LEU A 91 20.34 2.72 15.48
C LEU A 91 21.84 2.43 15.69
N PRO A 92 22.50 1.65 14.82
CA PRO A 92 23.90 1.21 15.04
C PRO A 92 24.94 2.34 15.08
N SER A 93 24.74 3.39 14.29
CA SER A 93 25.65 4.55 14.21
C SER A 93 25.47 5.54 15.35
N TRP A 94 24.37 5.44 16.12
CA TRP A 94 24.03 6.39 17.17
C TRP A 94 25.10 6.46 18.26
N ARG A 95 25.60 5.31 18.73
CA ARG A 95 26.66 5.26 19.75
C ARG A 95 28.01 5.75 19.22
N ALA A 96 28.25 5.63 17.93
CA ALA A 96 29.49 6.06 17.30
C ALA A 96 29.53 7.58 17.03
N GLY A 97 28.37 8.25 17.09
CA GLY A 97 28.23 9.69 16.84
C GLY A 97 29.16 10.54 17.72
N PRO A 98 29.01 10.53 19.05
CA PRO A 98 29.75 11.42 19.95
C PRO A 98 31.28 11.25 19.84
N ALA A 99 31.76 10.00 19.77
CA ALA A 99 33.18 9.70 19.63
C ALA A 99 33.81 10.30 18.36
N SER A 100 33.01 10.60 17.33
CA SER A 100 33.51 11.21 16.11
C SER A 100 33.82 12.71 16.23
N PHE A 101 33.35 13.38 17.27
CA PHE A 101 33.41 14.85 17.40
C PHE A 101 34.49 15.37 18.36
N GLY A 102 35.25 14.51 19.04
CA GLY A 102 36.27 14.93 20.01
C GLY A 102 35.66 15.81 21.12
N GLU A 103 36.27 16.96 21.41
CA GLU A 103 35.76 17.94 22.39
C GLU A 103 34.33 18.42 22.09
N ARG A 104 33.90 18.40 20.81
CA ARG A 104 32.55 18.81 20.40
C ARG A 104 31.47 17.77 20.71
N ALA A 105 31.84 16.61 21.26
CA ALA A 105 30.92 15.53 21.61
C ALA A 105 29.85 15.96 22.62
N VAL A 106 30.24 16.78 23.59
CA VAL A 106 29.42 17.29 24.72
C VAL A 106 29.15 18.79 24.64
N ALA A 107 29.44 19.43 23.51
CA ALA A 107 29.15 20.84 23.32
C ALA A 107 27.63 21.11 23.38
N ASP A 108 27.22 22.23 24.00
CA ASP A 108 25.82 22.65 24.12
C ASP A 108 25.13 22.90 22.76
N ARG A 109 25.91 23.07 21.71
CA ARG A 109 25.43 23.20 20.34
C ARG A 109 25.32 21.84 19.65
N GLY A 110 24.27 21.65 18.84
CA GLY A 110 24.12 20.46 18.01
C GLY A 110 25.17 20.42 16.89
N TRP A 111 25.88 19.29 16.77
CA TRP A 111 26.83 19.02 15.70
C TRP A 111 26.44 17.78 14.91
N ALA A 112 26.55 17.88 13.58
CA ALA A 112 26.27 16.81 12.65
C ALA A 112 27.44 16.58 11.68
N ARG A 113 27.62 15.33 11.26
CA ARG A 113 28.65 14.92 10.31
C ARG A 113 28.10 13.87 9.37
N TRP A 114 28.31 14.07 8.08
CA TRP A 114 27.96 13.07 7.09
C TRP A 114 29.08 12.05 6.90
N ARG A 115 28.72 10.76 6.75
CA ARG A 115 29.62 9.69 6.33
C ARG A 115 28.93 8.70 5.40
N VAL A 116 29.72 7.90 4.68
CA VAL A 116 29.20 6.72 3.97
C VAL A 116 29.15 5.57 4.98
N GLY A 117 27.95 5.18 5.40
CA GLY A 117 27.75 4.20 6.47
C GLY A 117 28.24 2.79 6.12
N ALA A 118 28.22 2.46 4.82
CA ALA A 118 28.58 1.14 4.32
C ALA A 118 30.00 0.67 4.72
N GLN A 119 30.94 1.60 4.87
CA GLN A 119 32.33 1.29 5.20
C GLN A 119 32.54 0.96 6.68
N ALA A 120 31.71 1.51 7.57
CA ALA A 120 31.88 1.35 9.01
C ALA A 120 30.95 0.28 9.63
N TRP A 121 29.72 0.15 9.12
CA TRP A 121 28.72 -0.76 9.70
C TRP A 121 28.26 -1.87 8.74
N GLY A 122 28.79 -1.89 7.51
CA GLY A 122 28.45 -2.88 6.49
C GLY A 122 27.31 -2.43 5.55
N PRO A 123 26.90 -3.29 4.62
CA PRO A 123 26.01 -2.88 3.52
C PRO A 123 24.62 -2.46 4.00
N VAL A 124 24.05 -1.48 3.31
CA VAL A 124 22.71 -0.96 3.58
C VAL A 124 21.71 -1.64 2.65
N SER A 125 20.65 -2.22 3.19
CA SER A 125 19.47 -2.63 2.43
C SER A 125 18.26 -1.80 2.81
N PHE A 126 17.22 -1.97 2.00
CA PHE A 126 15.88 -1.65 2.44
C PHE A 126 15.51 -2.44 3.71
N GLY A 127 14.65 -1.85 4.54
CA GLY A 127 13.93 -2.47 5.61
C GLY A 127 12.55 -2.93 5.14
N CYS A 128 11.90 -3.80 5.90
CA CYS A 128 10.54 -4.19 5.56
C CYS A 128 9.55 -3.07 5.90
N GLY A 129 9.02 -2.37 4.89
CA GLY A 129 8.04 -1.30 5.08
C GLY A 129 6.78 -1.74 5.82
N LEU A 130 6.36 -3.01 5.72
CA LEU A 130 5.25 -3.55 6.52
C LEU A 130 5.59 -3.69 8.01
N CYS A 131 6.85 -4.04 8.34
CA CYS A 131 7.31 -4.05 9.73
C CYS A 131 7.38 -2.63 10.30
N ALA A 132 7.79 -1.65 9.50
CA ALA A 132 7.81 -0.25 9.88
C ALA A 132 6.39 0.28 10.11
N ALA A 133 5.48 0.05 9.15
CA ALA A 133 4.09 0.43 9.23
C ALA A 133 3.37 -0.16 10.45
N ARG A 134 3.69 -1.40 10.84
CA ARG A 134 3.12 -1.97 12.06
C ARG A 134 3.55 -1.23 13.33
N ARG A 135 4.71 -0.58 13.33
CA ARG A 135 5.24 0.15 14.49
C ARG A 135 4.80 1.61 14.53
N SER A 136 4.78 2.29 13.39
CA SER A 136 4.47 3.73 13.30
C SER A 136 3.11 4.06 12.68
N GLY A 137 2.32 3.06 12.27
CA GLY A 137 1.04 3.24 11.58
C GLY A 137 1.16 3.74 10.13
N ARG A 138 2.37 3.98 9.62
CA ARG A 138 2.65 4.57 8.30
C ARG A 138 3.58 3.70 7.47
N MET A 139 3.22 3.48 6.21
CA MET A 139 4.07 2.75 5.27
C MET A 139 5.14 3.67 4.70
N GLU A 140 6.36 3.52 5.20
CA GLU A 140 7.50 4.34 4.84
C GLU A 140 8.68 3.46 4.41
N ARG A 141 9.54 4.03 3.55
CA ARG A 141 10.82 3.42 3.22
C ARG A 141 11.71 3.45 4.45
N VAL A 142 12.38 2.33 4.69
CA VAL A 142 13.36 2.19 5.76
C VAL A 142 14.65 1.75 5.13
N TRP A 143 15.77 2.34 5.55
CA TRP A 143 17.10 1.85 5.24
C TRP A 143 17.76 1.34 6.50
N ARG A 144 18.35 0.15 6.41
CA ARG A 144 18.97 -0.51 7.55
C ARG A 144 20.30 -1.11 7.17
N TYR A 145 21.19 -1.14 8.14
CA TYR A 145 22.31 -2.06 8.09
C TYR A 145 21.76 -3.48 8.12
N GLY A 146 22.09 -4.21 7.08
CA GLY A 146 21.77 -5.62 6.97
C GLY A 146 22.93 -6.31 6.31
N GLN A 147 23.36 -7.41 6.89
CA GLN A 147 24.32 -8.27 6.23
C GLN A 147 23.58 -9.13 5.22
N ARG A 148 24.29 -9.68 4.21
CA ARG A 148 23.68 -10.52 3.17
C ARG A 148 22.99 -11.78 3.72
N TRP A 149 23.37 -12.21 4.91
CA TRP A 149 22.73 -13.32 5.64
C TRP A 149 21.53 -12.91 6.51
N ASN A 150 21.16 -11.62 6.54
CA ASN A 150 20.04 -11.09 7.32
C ASN A 150 19.14 -10.20 6.43
N ARG A 151 18.72 -10.75 5.29
CA ARG A 151 17.87 -10.06 4.30
C ARG A 151 16.43 -10.56 4.29
N VAL A 152 16.13 -11.70 4.91
CA VAL A 152 14.79 -12.30 4.90
C VAL A 152 13.96 -11.71 6.03
N CYS A 153 12.89 -10.99 5.68
CA CYS A 153 11.81 -10.67 6.58
C CYS A 153 10.84 -11.86 6.65
N SER A 154 11.10 -12.81 7.56
CA SER A 154 10.31 -14.04 7.73
C SER A 154 8.81 -13.76 7.95
N ARG A 155 8.49 -12.68 8.67
CA ARG A 155 7.11 -12.28 8.95
C ARG A 155 6.28 -11.96 7.71
N HIS A 156 6.91 -11.39 6.69
CA HIS A 156 6.21 -10.87 5.50
C HIS A 156 6.66 -11.55 4.20
N GLY A 157 7.53 -12.56 4.29
CA GLY A 157 8.03 -13.28 3.12
C GLY A 157 8.76 -12.36 2.13
N ARG A 158 9.63 -11.48 2.60
CA ARG A 158 10.38 -10.53 1.73
C ARG A 158 11.87 -10.70 1.86
N TRP A 159 12.57 -10.76 0.72
CA TRP A 159 14.02 -10.60 0.65
C TRP A 159 14.34 -9.13 0.39
N LEU A 160 15.00 -8.47 1.33
CA LEU A 160 15.29 -7.05 1.26
C LEU A 160 16.51 -6.80 0.37
N LEU A 161 16.37 -5.95 -0.63
CA LEU A 161 17.44 -5.68 -1.60
C LEU A 161 18.40 -4.60 -1.11
N ASP A 162 19.61 -4.61 -1.66
CA ASP A 162 20.62 -3.60 -1.39
C ASP A 162 20.19 -2.25 -1.98
N VAL A 163 20.51 -1.16 -1.28
CA VAL A 163 20.14 0.17 -1.74
C VAL A 163 21.24 0.73 -2.63
N GLY A 164 20.86 1.43 -3.71
CA GLY A 164 21.81 2.08 -4.60
C GLY A 164 22.35 1.19 -5.71
N ASP A 165 21.77 -0.01 -5.91
CA ASP A 165 22.13 -0.93 -6.98
C ASP A 165 21.56 -0.56 -8.36
N GLY A 166 20.93 0.61 -8.50
CA GLY A 166 20.40 1.08 -9.78
C GLY A 166 19.08 0.42 -10.20
N HIS A 167 18.39 -0.27 -9.28
CA HIS A 167 17.02 -0.73 -9.44
C HIS A 167 16.07 -0.01 -8.46
N ALA A 168 14.81 0.18 -8.87
CA ALA A 168 13.79 0.81 -8.02
C ALA A 168 13.16 -0.14 -6.98
N LEU A 169 13.45 -1.44 -7.07
CA LEU A 169 12.80 -2.47 -6.27
C LEU A 169 13.37 -2.52 -4.84
N GLU A 170 12.50 -2.48 -3.83
CA GLU A 170 12.89 -2.52 -2.42
C GLU A 170 13.09 -3.95 -1.90
N TYR A 171 12.35 -4.91 -2.46
CA TYR A 171 12.34 -6.30 -2.00
C TYR A 171 11.94 -7.27 -3.12
N LEU A 172 12.34 -8.53 -2.96
CA LEU A 172 11.80 -9.67 -3.70
C LEU A 172 10.76 -10.39 -2.84
N ASP A 173 9.63 -10.78 -3.42
CA ASP A 173 8.66 -11.64 -2.74
C ASP A 173 9.20 -13.08 -2.70
N VAL A 174 9.40 -13.57 -1.48
CA VAL A 174 9.90 -14.92 -1.18
C VAL A 174 8.94 -15.67 -0.27
N SER A 175 7.67 -15.23 -0.19
CA SER A 175 6.64 -15.86 0.66
C SER A 175 6.41 -17.32 0.32
N GLY A 176 6.58 -17.69 -0.95
CA GLY A 176 6.52 -19.07 -1.44
C GLY A 176 7.77 -19.92 -1.21
N CYS A 177 8.84 -19.39 -0.60
CA CYS A 177 10.15 -20.05 -0.45
C CYS A 177 10.55 -20.11 1.05
N ARG A 178 9.92 -21.01 1.82
CA ARG A 178 10.14 -21.14 3.28
C ARG A 178 11.58 -21.52 3.65
N GLU A 179 12.30 -22.17 2.75
CA GLU A 179 13.69 -22.56 2.91
C GLU A 179 14.66 -21.38 3.08
N LEU A 180 14.33 -20.19 2.57
CA LEU A 180 15.14 -18.98 2.78
C LEU A 180 15.07 -18.53 4.24
N ALA A 181 13.88 -18.54 4.84
CA ALA A 181 13.71 -18.24 6.26
C ALA A 181 14.43 -19.28 7.14
N ALA A 182 14.34 -20.56 6.79
CA ALA A 182 15.05 -21.63 7.48
C ALA A 182 16.58 -21.50 7.34
N ALA A 183 17.10 -21.07 6.19
CA ALA A 183 18.52 -20.78 6.00
C ALA A 183 18.98 -19.62 6.88
N GLN A 184 18.23 -18.53 6.92
CA GLN A 184 18.55 -17.39 7.79
C GLN A 184 18.55 -17.79 9.27
N ALA A 185 17.57 -18.59 9.70
CA ALA A 185 17.49 -19.08 11.08
C ALA A 185 18.67 -20.01 11.47
N ARG A 186 19.26 -20.73 10.50
CA ARG A 186 20.43 -21.59 10.71
C ARG A 186 21.74 -20.80 10.83
N TRP A 187 21.83 -19.64 10.19
CA TRP A 187 23.07 -18.87 10.11
C TRP A 187 23.71 -18.55 11.48
N PRO A 188 22.99 -18.13 12.54
CA PRO A 188 23.59 -17.87 13.85
C PRO A 188 24.33 -19.07 14.46
N ARG A 189 23.89 -20.30 14.17
CA ARG A 189 24.59 -21.51 14.61
C ARG A 189 25.91 -21.70 13.85
N VAL A 190 25.89 -21.52 12.53
CA VAL A 190 27.09 -21.61 11.67
C VAL A 190 28.09 -20.52 12.05
N ALA A 191 27.63 -19.30 12.28
CA ALA A 191 28.48 -18.18 12.69
C ALA A 191 29.16 -18.41 14.06
N ARG A 192 28.43 -18.95 15.05
CA ARG A 192 29.04 -19.30 16.35
C ARG A 192 30.10 -20.38 16.20
N TRP A 193 29.85 -21.37 15.36
CA TRP A 193 30.80 -22.45 15.13
C TRP A 193 32.04 -22.02 14.32
N ALA A 194 31.84 -21.14 13.34
CA ALA A 194 32.94 -20.46 12.67
C ALA A 194 33.81 -19.71 13.69
N ALA A 195 33.19 -18.93 14.60
CA ALA A 195 33.90 -18.19 15.62
C ALA A 195 34.66 -19.13 16.59
N SER A 196 34.07 -20.25 17.01
CA SER A 196 34.75 -21.23 17.87
C SER A 196 35.95 -21.93 17.20
N THR A 197 36.06 -21.84 15.88
CA THR A 197 37.20 -22.38 15.11
C THR A 197 38.19 -21.29 14.68
N GLY A 198 38.07 -20.08 15.22
CA GLY A 198 38.92 -18.93 14.89
C GLY A 198 38.59 -18.25 13.55
N ALA A 199 37.55 -18.70 12.84
CA ALA A 199 37.15 -18.13 11.56
C ALA A 199 36.17 -16.97 11.74
N LYS A 200 36.43 -15.84 11.07
CA LYS A 200 35.48 -14.72 11.02
C LYS A 200 34.21 -15.14 10.24
N PRO A 201 32.99 -15.07 10.82
CA PRO A 201 31.77 -15.53 10.15
C PRO A 201 31.52 -14.89 8.77
N GLY A 202 31.85 -13.61 8.62
CA GLY A 202 31.72 -12.91 7.34
C GLY A 202 32.65 -13.46 6.24
N ALA A 203 33.85 -13.92 6.61
CA ALA A 203 34.80 -14.52 5.67
C ALA A 203 34.34 -15.92 5.22
N VAL A 204 33.81 -16.72 6.15
CA VAL A 204 33.17 -18.01 5.84
C VAL A 204 32.00 -17.82 4.88
N PHE A 205 31.13 -16.83 5.14
CA PHE A 205 30.02 -16.51 4.24
C PHE A 205 30.52 -16.08 2.85
N ALA A 206 31.58 -15.27 2.79
CA ALA A 206 32.13 -14.78 1.54
C ALA A 206 32.66 -15.92 0.66
N VAL A 207 33.40 -16.87 1.24
CA VAL A 207 33.87 -18.07 0.52
C VAL A 207 32.69 -18.92 0.06
N ALA A 208 31.73 -19.22 0.95
CA ALA A 208 30.56 -20.01 0.57
C ALA A 208 29.74 -19.34 -0.55
N ARG A 209 29.55 -18.02 -0.50
CA ARG A 209 28.91 -17.25 -1.57
C ARG A 209 29.72 -17.34 -2.87
N ALA A 210 31.04 -17.21 -2.82
CA ALA A 210 31.90 -17.34 -3.99
C ALA A 210 31.79 -18.71 -4.66
N VAL A 211 31.75 -19.79 -3.87
CA VAL A 211 31.53 -21.16 -4.36
C VAL A 211 30.20 -21.27 -5.09
N VAL A 212 29.11 -20.91 -4.42
CA VAL A 212 27.76 -21.11 -4.95
C VAL A 212 27.44 -20.17 -6.13
N CYS A 213 27.93 -18.92 -6.08
CA CYS A 213 27.82 -18.02 -7.23
C CYS A 213 28.71 -18.46 -8.41
N GLY A 214 29.83 -19.13 -8.15
CA GLY A 214 30.64 -19.77 -9.17
C GLY A 214 29.87 -20.89 -9.88
N TRP A 215 29.10 -21.70 -9.14
CA TRP A 215 28.19 -22.70 -9.71
C TRP A 215 27.06 -22.06 -10.53
N TRP A 216 26.48 -20.97 -10.04
CA TRP A 216 25.44 -20.21 -10.74
C TRP A 216 25.87 -19.73 -12.14
N GLN A 217 27.16 -19.47 -12.35
CA GLN A 217 27.69 -19.02 -13.64
C GLN A 217 27.96 -20.16 -14.63
N GLN A 218 27.95 -21.42 -14.18
CA GLN A 218 28.31 -22.57 -15.01
C GLN A 218 27.09 -23.16 -15.72
N GLU A 219 27.14 -23.23 -17.05
CA GLU A 219 26.07 -23.85 -17.87
C GLU A 219 25.88 -25.34 -17.51
N ALA A 220 26.97 -26.08 -17.28
CA ALA A 220 26.92 -27.48 -16.87
C ALA A 220 26.20 -27.70 -15.53
N PHE A 221 26.24 -26.72 -14.62
CA PHE A 221 25.52 -26.80 -13.35
C PHE A 221 24.00 -26.66 -13.59
N TRP A 222 23.58 -25.69 -14.40
CA TRP A 222 22.18 -25.46 -14.75
C TRP A 222 21.53 -26.59 -15.54
N GLN A 223 22.30 -27.42 -16.25
CA GLN A 223 21.77 -28.61 -16.92
C GLN A 223 21.20 -29.66 -15.96
N ARG A 224 21.70 -29.69 -14.71
CA ARG A 224 21.31 -30.68 -13.70
C ARG A 224 20.54 -30.07 -12.53
N GLU A 225 20.70 -28.78 -12.30
CA GLU A 225 20.08 -28.04 -11.21
C GLU A 225 18.59 -27.77 -11.48
N GLN A 226 17.71 -28.30 -10.61
CA GLN A 226 16.26 -28.09 -10.70
C GLN A 226 15.72 -27.13 -9.63
N VAL A 227 16.33 -27.11 -8.45
CA VAL A 227 15.80 -26.37 -7.29
C VAL A 227 15.94 -24.87 -7.51
N TRP A 228 17.07 -24.42 -8.05
CA TRP A 228 17.27 -22.99 -8.34
C TRP A 228 16.33 -22.47 -9.42
N GLY A 229 16.03 -23.27 -10.45
CA GLY A 229 15.07 -22.91 -11.49
C GLY A 229 13.68 -22.64 -10.91
N GLN A 230 13.17 -23.57 -10.09
CA GLN A 230 11.86 -23.44 -9.44
C GLN A 230 11.79 -22.24 -8.49
N ARG A 231 12.84 -21.98 -7.71
CA ARG A 231 12.89 -20.80 -6.83
C ARG A 231 12.96 -19.50 -7.63
N LEU A 232 13.81 -19.44 -8.65
CA LEU A 232 13.96 -18.26 -9.51
C LEU A 232 12.63 -17.89 -10.15
N GLU A 233 11.93 -18.87 -10.70
CA GLU A 233 10.60 -18.68 -11.28
C GLU A 233 9.61 -18.15 -10.25
N ARG A 234 9.50 -18.81 -9.09
CA ARG A 234 8.57 -18.43 -8.04
C ARG A 234 8.79 -17.00 -7.56
N VAL A 235 10.04 -16.66 -7.26
CA VAL A 235 10.41 -15.31 -6.81
C VAL A 235 10.13 -14.28 -7.90
N THR A 236 10.44 -14.58 -9.15
CA THR A 236 10.16 -13.69 -10.29
C THR A 236 8.67 -13.42 -10.42
N ILE A 237 7.85 -14.48 -10.47
CA ILE A 237 6.39 -14.37 -10.60
C ILE A 237 5.79 -13.61 -9.41
N ASP A 238 6.13 -14.00 -8.18
CA ASP A 238 5.53 -13.41 -6.98
C ASP A 238 5.96 -11.95 -6.79
N THR A 239 7.17 -11.59 -7.22
CA THR A 239 7.66 -10.21 -7.20
C THR A 239 6.99 -9.36 -8.29
N SER A 240 6.92 -9.84 -9.53
CA SER A 240 6.26 -9.16 -10.65
C SER A 240 4.77 -8.91 -10.38
N ARG A 241 4.09 -9.85 -9.71
CA ARG A 241 2.69 -9.68 -9.26
C ARG A 241 2.45 -8.48 -8.34
N ARG A 242 3.49 -8.01 -7.63
CA ARG A 242 3.38 -6.90 -6.66
C ARG A 242 4.09 -5.64 -7.11
N ASN A 243 4.78 -5.66 -8.25
CA ASN A 243 5.57 -4.53 -8.73
C ASN A 243 5.59 -4.49 -10.26
N GLU A 244 4.90 -3.50 -10.82
CA GLU A 244 4.75 -3.32 -12.27
C GLU A 244 6.09 -3.07 -13.00
N ALA A 245 7.01 -2.32 -12.39
CA ALA A 245 8.33 -2.07 -12.97
C ALA A 245 9.16 -3.36 -13.11
N ALA A 246 9.05 -4.28 -12.14
CA ALA A 246 9.70 -5.59 -12.19
C ALA A 246 9.12 -6.50 -13.29
N SER A 247 7.83 -6.37 -13.60
CA SER A 247 7.18 -7.16 -14.67
C SER A 247 7.77 -6.90 -16.07
N GLN A 248 8.41 -5.75 -16.26
CA GLN A 248 9.01 -5.34 -17.54
C GLN A 248 10.50 -5.67 -17.64
N TRP A 249 11.09 -6.28 -16.60
CA TRP A 249 12.53 -6.56 -16.58
C TRP A 249 12.91 -7.70 -17.52
N LEU A 250 14.05 -7.53 -18.19
CA LEU A 250 14.67 -8.57 -19.01
C LEU A 250 15.12 -9.76 -18.14
N ALA A 251 15.15 -10.96 -18.72
CA ALA A 251 15.59 -12.17 -18.02
C ALA A 251 17.01 -12.05 -17.42
N ALA A 252 17.90 -11.29 -18.07
CA ALA A 252 19.26 -11.04 -17.57
C ALA A 252 19.27 -10.20 -16.29
N TRP A 253 18.34 -9.25 -16.14
CA TRP A 253 18.17 -8.46 -14.92
C TRP A 253 17.71 -9.34 -13.76
N TRP A 254 16.67 -10.16 -13.99
CA TRP A 254 16.17 -11.11 -13.01
C TRP A 254 17.25 -12.05 -12.48
N ARG A 255 18.05 -12.63 -13.39
CA ARG A 255 19.15 -13.54 -13.04
C ARG A 255 20.22 -12.91 -12.16
N LEU A 256 20.40 -11.59 -12.24
CA LEU A 256 21.38 -10.89 -11.42
C LEU A 256 20.78 -10.49 -10.07
N VAL A 257 19.60 -9.86 -10.07
CA VAL A 257 18.96 -9.32 -8.86
C VAL A 257 18.48 -10.43 -7.92
N VAL A 258 17.94 -11.52 -8.46
CA VAL A 258 17.37 -12.62 -7.66
C VAL A 258 18.41 -13.65 -7.22
N ARG A 259 19.60 -13.68 -7.84
CA ARG A 259 20.65 -14.68 -7.59
C ARG A 259 20.86 -14.94 -6.10
N ASP A 260 21.20 -13.88 -5.36
CA ASP A 260 21.60 -13.99 -3.96
C ASP A 260 20.45 -14.52 -3.08
N ALA A 261 19.19 -14.25 -3.43
CA ALA A 261 18.03 -14.81 -2.74
C ALA A 261 17.83 -16.30 -3.05
N VAL A 262 17.94 -16.70 -4.33
CA VAL A 262 17.70 -18.08 -4.77
C VAL A 262 18.73 -19.05 -4.22
N VAL A 263 20.00 -18.63 -4.21
CA VAL A 263 21.12 -19.48 -3.80
C VAL A 263 21.39 -19.43 -2.29
N PHE A 264 20.71 -18.54 -1.55
CA PHE A 264 20.97 -18.32 -0.12
C PHE A 264 20.91 -19.60 0.72
N PRO A 265 19.94 -20.52 0.54
CA PRO A 265 19.92 -21.77 1.29
C PRO A 265 21.17 -22.63 1.08
N GLU A 266 21.66 -22.71 -0.16
CA GLU A 266 22.89 -23.44 -0.50
C GLU A 266 24.12 -22.72 0.03
N VAL A 267 24.17 -21.38 0.03
CA VAL A 267 25.28 -20.61 0.64
C VAL A 267 25.41 -20.92 2.13
N VAL A 268 24.30 -20.95 2.87
CA VAL A 268 24.35 -21.29 4.30
C VAL A 268 24.74 -22.77 4.51
N ALA A 269 24.29 -23.67 3.65
CA ALA A 269 24.62 -25.09 3.74
C ALA A 269 26.10 -25.35 3.41
N VAL A 270 26.65 -24.71 2.38
CA VAL A 270 28.09 -24.75 2.04
C VAL A 270 28.89 -24.14 3.18
N ALA A 271 28.50 -22.97 3.70
CA ALA A 271 29.19 -22.36 4.84
C ALA A 271 29.25 -23.32 6.04
N ALA A 272 28.14 -24.00 6.36
CA ALA A 272 28.10 -25.00 7.42
C ALA A 272 29.02 -26.20 7.14
N ALA A 273 29.17 -26.62 5.88
CA ALA A 273 30.07 -27.71 5.50
C ALA A 273 31.56 -27.30 5.56
N LEU A 274 31.88 -26.06 5.18
CA LEU A 274 33.27 -25.56 5.19
C LEU A 274 33.84 -25.45 6.60
N VAL A 275 33.02 -25.16 7.61
CA VAL A 275 33.47 -25.10 9.01
C VAL A 275 33.39 -26.45 9.73
N ASP A 276 32.89 -27.49 9.06
CA ASP A 276 32.69 -28.82 9.65
C ASP A 276 34.00 -29.60 9.81
N PRO A 277 34.46 -29.88 11.05
CA PRO A 277 35.69 -30.61 11.29
C PRO A 277 35.71 -31.97 10.59
N ALA A 278 34.59 -32.70 10.60
CA ALA A 278 34.52 -34.02 9.99
C ALA A 278 34.71 -33.95 8.47
N LEU A 279 34.08 -32.96 7.83
CA LEU A 279 34.27 -32.75 6.39
C LEU A 279 35.66 -32.18 6.07
N ARG A 280 36.22 -31.30 6.91
CA ARG A 280 37.58 -30.77 6.72
C ARG A 280 38.64 -31.87 6.73
N LEU A 281 38.46 -32.94 7.51
CA LEU A 281 39.34 -34.11 7.49
C LEU A 281 39.32 -34.88 6.16
N LEU A 282 38.19 -34.83 5.43
CA LEU A 282 38.12 -35.46 4.10
C LEU A 282 39.03 -34.78 3.07
N VAL A 283 39.38 -33.51 3.28
CA VAL A 283 40.33 -32.77 2.44
C VAL A 283 41.77 -33.19 2.73
N THR A 284 42.07 -33.67 3.94
CA THR A 284 43.44 -34.01 4.39
C THR A 284 43.87 -35.43 4.07
N ASP A 285 42.91 -36.36 3.96
CA ASP A 285 43.18 -37.74 3.56
C ASP A 285 43.57 -37.88 2.08
N GLU A 286 43.50 -36.78 1.31
CA GLU A 286 43.99 -36.71 -0.06
C GLU A 286 45.53 -36.57 -0.07
N ARG A 287 46.24 -37.67 0.22
CA ARG A 287 47.71 -37.71 0.21
C ARG A 287 48.28 -37.31 -1.16
N PRO A 288 49.27 -36.39 -1.26
CA PRO A 288 49.77 -35.87 -2.55
C PRO A 288 50.75 -36.79 -3.30
N LEU A 289 51.07 -37.99 -2.81
CA LEU A 289 52.27 -38.72 -3.23
C LEU A 289 52.11 -39.72 -4.39
N VAL A 290 50.97 -39.78 -5.08
CA VAL A 290 50.86 -40.56 -6.32
C VAL A 290 50.10 -39.78 -7.38
N ARG A 291 50.80 -39.44 -8.47
CA ARG A 291 50.21 -38.98 -9.74
C ARG A 291 49.05 -39.92 -10.10
N ARG A 292 47.85 -39.35 -10.31
CA ARG A 292 46.60 -40.01 -10.78
C ARG A 292 45.78 -40.83 -9.77
N SER A 293 45.59 -40.36 -8.53
CA SER A 293 44.74 -41.11 -7.58
C SER A 293 43.25 -40.70 -7.59
N ARG A 294 42.38 -41.72 -7.65
CA ARG A 294 40.90 -41.73 -7.74
C ARG A 294 40.16 -41.15 -6.50
N HIS A 295 40.81 -40.32 -5.69
CA HIS A 295 40.35 -39.95 -4.35
C HIS A 295 40.06 -38.46 -4.13
N HIS A 296 40.22 -37.61 -5.15
CA HIS A 296 40.04 -36.14 -5.09
C HIS A 296 38.58 -35.65 -4.88
N ASP A 297 37.65 -36.59 -4.68
CA ASP A 297 36.21 -36.33 -4.73
C ASP A 297 35.52 -36.59 -3.38
N ARG A 298 36.22 -37.02 -2.32
CA ARG A 298 35.55 -37.40 -1.06
C ARG A 298 34.82 -36.23 -0.41
N PHE A 299 35.50 -35.09 -0.30
CA PHE A 299 34.87 -33.87 0.20
C PHE A 299 33.72 -33.42 -0.69
N VAL A 300 33.94 -33.37 -2.02
CA VAL A 300 32.93 -32.87 -2.98
C VAL A 300 31.73 -33.80 -3.05
N THR A 301 31.93 -35.11 -2.90
CA THR A 301 30.85 -36.11 -2.81
C THR A 301 30.05 -35.91 -1.53
N ALA A 302 30.71 -35.82 -0.37
CA ALA A 302 30.03 -35.58 0.90
C ALA A 302 29.27 -34.24 0.94
N LEU A 303 29.85 -33.20 0.32
CA LEU A 303 29.17 -31.91 0.12
C LEU A 303 27.96 -32.06 -0.81
N GLY A 304 28.11 -32.79 -1.91
CA GLY A 304 27.04 -33.12 -2.84
C GLY A 304 25.88 -33.81 -2.14
N ASP A 305 26.16 -34.85 -1.34
CA ASP A 305 25.14 -35.59 -0.57
C ASP A 305 24.41 -34.67 0.41
N ARG A 306 25.15 -33.83 1.15
CA ARG A 306 24.57 -32.84 2.08
C ARG A 306 23.69 -31.81 1.38
N LEU A 307 24.02 -31.45 0.14
CA LEU A 307 23.25 -30.53 -0.71
C LEU A 307 22.17 -31.24 -1.53
N LYS A 308 22.02 -32.57 -1.42
CA LYS A 308 21.15 -33.41 -2.26
C LYS A 308 21.45 -33.26 -3.77
N ARG A 309 22.73 -33.19 -4.10
CA ARG A 309 23.30 -33.00 -5.44
C ARG A 309 24.45 -33.99 -5.63
N GLY A 310 24.16 -35.28 -5.66
CA GLY A 310 25.18 -36.34 -5.84
C GLY A 310 26.00 -36.22 -7.12
N TRP A 311 25.50 -35.46 -8.11
CA TRP A 311 26.18 -35.12 -9.35
C TRP A 311 27.21 -33.98 -9.22
N LEU A 312 27.36 -33.36 -8.04
CA LEU A 312 28.23 -32.17 -7.85
C LEU A 312 29.69 -32.44 -8.23
N LYS A 313 30.20 -33.64 -7.93
CA LYS A 313 31.58 -34.06 -8.27
C LYS A 313 31.87 -34.04 -9.76
N GLU A 314 30.87 -34.24 -10.61
CA GLU A 314 31.04 -34.25 -12.06
C GLU A 314 31.23 -32.84 -12.64
N VAL A 315 30.77 -31.82 -11.89
CA VAL A 315 30.82 -30.39 -12.26
C VAL A 315 32.03 -29.70 -11.63
N GLU A 316 32.38 -30.02 -10.38
CA GLU A 316 33.58 -29.51 -9.68
C GLU A 316 34.84 -30.29 -10.08
N ARG A 317 35.16 -30.29 -11.39
CA ARG A 317 36.36 -30.97 -11.91
C ARG A 317 37.64 -30.21 -11.57
N PRO A 318 38.73 -30.90 -11.18
CA PRO A 318 40.02 -30.29 -10.81
C PRO A 318 40.70 -29.50 -11.95
N GLU A 319 40.27 -29.70 -13.20
CA GLU A 319 40.80 -29.04 -14.40
C GLU A 319 40.42 -27.55 -14.49
N ARG A 320 39.43 -27.08 -13.71
CA ARG A 320 39.01 -25.67 -13.69
C ARG A 320 39.15 -25.09 -12.29
N PRO A 321 39.88 -23.97 -12.11
CA PRO A 321 40.03 -23.35 -10.78
C PRO A 321 38.69 -22.80 -10.29
N SER A 322 38.16 -23.37 -9.20
CA SER A 322 36.96 -22.88 -8.51
C SER A 322 37.30 -22.28 -7.13
N ALA A 323 36.37 -21.49 -6.58
CA ALA A 323 36.49 -20.98 -5.21
C ALA A 323 36.60 -22.12 -4.18
N LEU A 324 35.93 -23.25 -4.43
CA LEU A 324 35.94 -24.40 -3.53
C LEU A 324 37.32 -25.05 -3.51
N GLN A 325 37.90 -25.26 -4.68
CA GLN A 325 39.25 -25.80 -4.81
C GLN A 325 40.30 -24.83 -4.26
N ALA A 326 40.13 -23.52 -4.43
CA ALA A 326 41.01 -22.52 -3.84
C ALA A 326 41.00 -22.58 -2.30
N TRP A 327 39.81 -22.76 -1.71
CA TRP A 327 39.66 -22.99 -0.28
C TRP A 327 40.29 -24.33 0.16
N MET A 328 40.04 -25.44 -0.55
CA MET A 328 40.63 -26.76 -0.23
C MET A 328 42.17 -26.72 -0.27
N ARG A 329 42.76 -26.07 -1.28
CA ARG A 329 44.22 -25.84 -1.36
C ARG A 329 44.72 -24.93 -0.24
N GLY A 330 43.91 -23.97 0.22
CA GLY A 330 44.23 -23.14 1.38
C GLY A 330 44.27 -23.94 2.67
N LEU A 331 43.23 -24.73 2.93
CA LEU A 331 43.12 -25.60 4.10
C LEU A 331 44.28 -26.60 4.16
N ALA A 332 44.58 -27.26 3.04
CA ALA A 332 45.69 -28.21 2.97
C ALA A 332 47.07 -27.57 3.22
N ARG A 333 47.24 -26.28 2.90
CA ARG A 333 48.48 -25.54 3.22
C ARG A 333 48.59 -25.20 4.69
N GLU A 334 47.51 -24.70 5.30
CA GLU A 334 47.51 -24.36 6.74
C GLU A 334 47.76 -25.59 7.62
N LEU A 335 47.28 -26.76 7.21
CA LEU A 335 47.49 -28.00 7.97
C LEU A 335 48.89 -28.60 7.79
N ARG A 336 49.55 -28.37 6.64
CA ARG A 336 50.96 -28.78 6.43
C ARG A 336 51.97 -27.86 7.10
N SER A 337 51.63 -26.58 7.25
CA SER A 337 52.52 -25.58 7.83
C SER A 337 51.67 -24.56 8.60
N PRO A 338 51.33 -24.84 9.86
CA PRO A 338 50.58 -23.90 10.69
C PRO A 338 51.44 -22.64 10.89
N SER A 339 51.02 -21.52 10.29
CA SER A 339 51.71 -20.25 10.47
C SER A 339 51.50 -19.74 11.90
N PRO A 340 52.56 -19.32 12.61
CA PRO A 340 52.47 -18.80 13.98
C PRO A 340 51.90 -17.38 14.06
N SER A 341 51.49 -16.76 12.94
CA SER A 341 50.94 -15.41 12.94
C SER A 341 49.41 -15.41 12.93
N ASP A 342 48.85 -14.71 13.92
CA ASP A 342 47.44 -14.34 14.06
C ASP A 342 47.05 -13.23 13.06
N SER A 343 47.60 -13.29 11.84
CA SER A 343 47.53 -12.21 10.84
C SER A 343 46.19 -12.19 10.10
N ALA A 344 45.11 -11.96 10.84
CA ALA A 344 43.80 -11.39 10.48
C ALA A 344 43.02 -11.93 9.25
N HIS A 345 43.58 -12.77 8.40
CA HIS A 345 43.03 -13.28 7.14
C HIS A 345 43.69 -14.62 6.77
N SER A 346 43.44 -15.66 7.57
CA SER A 346 43.74 -17.06 7.23
C SER A 346 43.51 -17.29 5.72
N GLY A 347 44.57 -17.72 5.03
CA GLY A 347 44.66 -17.66 3.58
C GLY A 347 43.56 -18.48 2.87
N MET A 348 42.98 -19.47 3.56
CA MET A 348 41.85 -20.23 3.06
C MET A 348 40.53 -19.45 3.04
N TRP A 349 40.33 -18.49 3.94
CA TRP A 349 39.10 -17.70 4.04
C TRP A 349 39.09 -16.43 3.16
N ARG A 350 40.13 -16.22 2.36
CA ARG A 350 40.22 -15.11 1.41
C ARG A 350 39.67 -15.51 0.04
N VAL A 351 38.64 -14.80 -0.41
CA VAL A 351 38.11 -14.95 -1.78
C VAL A 351 39.04 -14.24 -2.76
N GLN A 352 39.64 -15.00 -3.67
CA GLN A 352 40.49 -14.47 -4.74
C GLN A 352 39.68 -13.61 -5.71
N ALA A 353 40.29 -12.57 -6.29
CA ALA A 353 39.62 -11.65 -7.22
C ALA A 353 38.94 -12.40 -8.39
N ALA A 354 39.57 -13.45 -8.91
CA ALA A 354 39.03 -14.31 -9.98
C ALA A 354 37.72 -15.05 -9.59
N HIS A 355 37.40 -15.15 -8.31
CA HIS A 355 36.22 -15.85 -7.80
C HIS A 355 35.23 -14.92 -7.09
N GLN A 356 35.45 -13.60 -7.13
CA GLN A 356 34.52 -12.66 -6.54
C GLN A 356 33.21 -12.63 -7.34
N PRO A 357 32.05 -12.88 -6.71
CA PRO A 357 30.76 -12.80 -7.40
C PRO A 357 30.51 -11.39 -7.93
N ALA A 358 29.95 -11.28 -9.13
CA ALA A 358 29.54 -10.00 -9.67
C ALA A 358 28.49 -9.34 -8.76
N GLU A 359 28.71 -8.08 -8.37
CA GLU A 359 27.76 -7.33 -7.56
C GLU A 359 26.62 -6.78 -8.43
N VAL A 360 25.40 -6.77 -7.87
CA VAL A 360 24.17 -6.46 -8.62
C VAL A 360 24.25 -5.08 -9.26
N GLY A 361 24.59 -4.04 -8.49
CA GLY A 361 24.69 -2.69 -9.03
C GLY A 361 25.74 -2.50 -10.13
N MET A 362 26.86 -3.22 -10.06
CA MET A 362 27.87 -3.19 -11.12
C MET A 362 27.39 -3.91 -12.38
N GLY A 363 26.79 -5.08 -12.23
CA GLY A 363 26.27 -5.85 -13.36
C GLY A 363 25.10 -5.15 -14.06
N LEU A 364 24.20 -4.49 -13.32
CA LEU A 364 23.11 -3.70 -13.92
C LEU A 364 23.62 -2.52 -14.74
N ARG A 365 24.65 -1.81 -14.26
CA ARG A 365 25.29 -0.73 -15.03
C ARG A 365 25.88 -1.23 -16.35
N LEU A 366 26.55 -2.38 -16.31
CA LEU A 366 27.13 -3.00 -17.52
C LEU A 366 26.06 -3.46 -18.51
N LEU A 367 24.94 -4.00 -18.02
CA LEU A 367 23.80 -4.38 -18.85
C LEU A 367 23.09 -3.17 -19.48
N ALA A 368 23.10 -2.00 -18.82
CA ALA A 368 22.49 -0.78 -19.33
C ALA A 368 23.32 -0.09 -20.42
N THR A 369 24.65 -0.27 -20.42
CA THR A 369 25.57 0.39 -21.36
C THR A 369 25.90 -0.42 -22.62
N THR A 370 25.44 -1.67 -22.73
CA THR A 370 25.82 -2.57 -23.83
C THR A 370 24.61 -2.88 -24.73
N PRO A 371 24.62 -2.53 -26.04
CA PRO A 371 23.51 -2.85 -26.94
C PRO A 371 23.40 -4.38 -27.20
N PRO A 372 22.24 -4.90 -27.63
CA PRO A 372 21.95 -6.34 -27.61
C PRO A 372 22.64 -7.19 -28.70
N ILE A 373 23.56 -6.65 -29.51
CA ILE A 373 24.05 -7.30 -30.73
C ILE A 373 25.58 -7.26 -30.80
N THR A 374 26.17 -8.44 -31.04
CA THR A 374 27.59 -8.80 -31.22
C THR A 374 28.51 -8.82 -29.98
N VAL A 375 28.79 -10.03 -29.47
CA VAL A 375 30.10 -10.34 -28.88
C VAL A 375 30.73 -11.41 -29.78
N ARG A 376 31.58 -10.95 -30.69
CA ARG A 376 32.51 -11.81 -31.43
C ARG A 376 33.70 -12.06 -30.51
N ARG A 377 34.06 -13.34 -30.37
CA ARG A 377 35.33 -13.81 -29.79
C ARG A 377 36.49 -12.96 -30.32
N HIS A 378 37.27 -12.37 -29.43
CA HIS A 378 38.71 -12.21 -29.68
C HIS A 378 39.48 -12.61 -28.44
N ALA A 379 40.23 -13.70 -28.60
CA ALA A 379 41.36 -14.05 -27.76
C ALA A 379 42.50 -13.07 -28.09
N GLY A 380 43.12 -12.48 -27.06
CA GLY A 380 44.31 -11.66 -27.23
C GLY A 380 44.55 -10.69 -26.08
N SER A 381 45.51 -11.04 -25.23
CA SER A 381 46.27 -10.18 -24.30
C SER A 381 45.57 -9.56 -23.07
N ALA A 382 46.03 -10.04 -21.90
CA ALA A 382 46.21 -9.33 -20.63
C ALA A 382 45.12 -8.39 -20.12
N GLY A 383 44.27 -8.92 -19.22
CA GLY A 383 43.41 -8.14 -18.35
C GLY A 383 42.16 -8.93 -17.98
N TRP A 384 42.29 -9.82 -16.99
CA TRP A 384 41.21 -10.68 -16.49
C TRP A 384 40.09 -9.84 -15.85
N ARG A 385 39.22 -9.25 -16.67
CA ARG A 385 37.91 -8.74 -16.26
C ARG A 385 36.98 -9.94 -16.21
N ALA A 386 36.36 -10.17 -15.06
CA ALA A 386 35.31 -11.18 -14.90
C ALA A 386 34.23 -10.94 -15.96
N GLU A 387 34.26 -11.75 -17.03
CA GLU A 387 33.18 -11.82 -17.99
C GLU A 387 31.90 -12.15 -17.21
N LEU A 388 30.95 -11.22 -17.21
CA LEU A 388 29.57 -11.47 -16.81
C LEU A 388 28.95 -12.43 -17.83
N CYS A 389 29.39 -13.70 -17.80
CA CYS A 389 28.72 -14.79 -18.49
C CYS A 389 27.43 -15.08 -17.72
N VAL A 390 26.36 -14.34 -18.05
CA VAL A 390 24.99 -14.76 -17.75
C VAL A 390 24.67 -15.86 -18.78
N PRO A 391 24.54 -17.15 -18.39
CA PRO A 391 24.43 -18.24 -19.36
C PRO A 391 23.25 -18.02 -20.33
N ARG A 392 23.53 -18.04 -21.63
CA ARG A 392 22.54 -17.72 -22.68
C ARG A 392 21.59 -18.86 -23.04
N ARG A 393 21.73 -20.05 -22.45
CA ARG A 393 20.88 -21.20 -22.79
C ARG A 393 20.05 -21.68 -21.61
N MET A 394 18.74 -21.45 -21.74
CA MET A 394 17.71 -22.20 -21.04
C MET A 394 17.96 -23.70 -21.30
N GLY A 395 18.04 -24.52 -20.25
CA GLY A 395 17.40 -25.83 -20.36
C GLY A 395 15.96 -25.52 -20.73
N GLN A 396 15.54 -25.96 -21.92
CA GLN A 396 14.26 -25.56 -22.51
C GLN A 396 13.18 -25.57 -21.45
N GLY A 397 12.39 -24.49 -21.35
CA GLY A 397 11.36 -24.31 -20.34
C GLY A 397 10.22 -25.32 -20.41
N ALA A 398 10.47 -26.60 -20.68
CA ALA A 398 9.54 -27.70 -20.51
C ALA A 398 9.15 -27.86 -19.03
N GLY A 399 10.07 -27.67 -18.09
CA GLY A 399 9.74 -27.65 -16.65
C GLY A 399 8.93 -26.43 -16.24
N LEU A 400 9.31 -25.23 -16.71
CA LEU A 400 8.55 -23.99 -16.49
C LEU A 400 7.19 -23.98 -17.20
N LYS A 401 7.11 -24.50 -18.45
CA LYS A 401 5.86 -24.67 -19.18
C LYS A 401 4.99 -25.70 -18.49
N ALA A 402 5.52 -26.85 -18.06
CA ALA A 402 4.76 -27.89 -17.37
C ALA A 402 4.22 -27.38 -16.03
N VAL A 403 5.02 -26.71 -15.20
CA VAL A 403 4.57 -26.16 -13.91
C VAL A 403 3.64 -24.96 -14.10
N SER A 404 3.87 -24.10 -15.10
CA SER A 404 2.96 -23.02 -15.47
C SER A 404 1.63 -23.55 -16.00
N GLN A 405 1.66 -24.65 -16.75
CA GLN A 405 0.48 -25.33 -17.29
C GLN A 405 -0.29 -26.04 -16.17
N GLU A 406 0.38 -26.78 -15.28
CA GLU A 406 -0.22 -27.38 -14.08
C GLU A 406 -0.89 -26.32 -13.20
N ARG A 407 -0.22 -25.20 -12.93
CA ARG A 407 -0.78 -24.08 -12.15
C ARG A 407 -1.92 -23.37 -12.87
N PHE A 408 -1.88 -23.31 -14.20
CA PHE A 408 -3.00 -22.80 -14.99
C PHE A 408 -4.21 -23.70 -14.84
N TRP A 409 -4.04 -25.02 -14.98
CA TRP A 409 -5.12 -25.99 -14.83
C TRP A 409 -5.67 -26.07 -13.39
N GLU A 410 -4.80 -25.98 -12.37
CA GLU A 410 -5.20 -25.85 -10.96
C GLU A 410 -6.07 -24.59 -10.76
N GLY A 411 -5.61 -23.45 -11.28
CA GLY A 411 -6.37 -22.20 -11.21
C GLY A 411 -7.69 -22.25 -11.98
N LEU A 412 -7.72 -22.93 -13.13
CA LEU A 412 -8.94 -23.14 -13.92
C LEU A 412 -9.94 -24.01 -13.17
N ASP A 413 -9.49 -25.06 -12.49
CA ASP A 413 -10.34 -25.91 -11.67
C ASP A 413 -10.96 -25.13 -10.49
N HIS A 414 -10.18 -24.25 -9.84
CA HIS A 414 -10.72 -23.27 -8.89
C HIS A 414 -11.73 -22.32 -9.53
N ALA A 415 -11.47 -21.84 -10.75
CA ALA A 415 -12.39 -20.98 -11.49
C ALA A 415 -13.70 -21.70 -11.84
N ARG A 416 -13.64 -22.97 -12.26
CA ARG A 416 -14.83 -23.81 -12.52
C ARG A 416 -15.68 -24.00 -11.28
N ARG A 417 -15.07 -24.31 -10.14
CA ARG A 417 -15.79 -24.41 -8.84
C ARG A 417 -16.44 -23.10 -8.44
N TYR A 418 -15.75 -21.97 -8.65
CA TYR A 418 -16.30 -20.66 -8.33
C TYR A 418 -17.46 -20.31 -9.27
N MET A 419 -17.28 -20.56 -10.58
CA MET A 419 -18.31 -20.37 -11.60
C MET A 419 -19.58 -21.17 -11.27
N ALA A 420 -19.44 -22.44 -10.89
CA ALA A 420 -20.58 -23.28 -10.50
C ALA A 420 -21.37 -22.72 -9.30
N ARG A 421 -20.71 -22.02 -8.37
CA ARG A 421 -21.35 -21.44 -7.17
C ARG A 421 -21.94 -20.06 -7.39
N HIS A 422 -21.30 -19.24 -8.22
CA HIS A 422 -21.60 -17.81 -8.33
C HIS A 422 -22.08 -17.37 -9.72
N GLY A 423 -21.94 -18.22 -10.74
CA GLY A 423 -22.36 -17.92 -12.11
C GLY A 423 -21.54 -16.84 -12.83
N HIS A 424 -20.39 -16.44 -12.27
CA HIS A 424 -19.47 -15.46 -12.86
C HIS A 424 -18.05 -15.55 -12.27
N LEU A 425 -17.04 -15.01 -12.98
CA LEU A 425 -15.63 -14.93 -12.54
C LEU A 425 -15.21 -13.55 -12.00
N ALA A 426 -16.17 -12.69 -11.66
CA ALA A 426 -15.92 -11.39 -11.03
C ALA A 426 -15.52 -11.51 -9.53
N VAL A 427 -14.39 -12.18 -9.24
CA VAL A 427 -13.91 -12.47 -7.87
C VAL A 427 -13.24 -11.23 -7.23
N PRO A 428 -13.51 -10.90 -5.95
CA PRO A 428 -12.81 -9.82 -5.23
C PRO A 428 -11.33 -10.13 -4.95
N HIS A 429 -10.45 -9.13 -5.07
CA HIS A 429 -9.01 -9.25 -4.77
C HIS A 429 -8.67 -9.37 -3.27
N ALA A 430 -9.60 -9.02 -2.38
CA ALA A 430 -9.35 -8.83 -0.94
C ALA A 430 -9.86 -9.98 -0.05
N GLY A 431 -10.14 -11.16 -0.62
CA GLY A 431 -10.58 -12.33 0.14
C GLY A 431 -9.42 -13.17 0.67
N ALA A 432 -9.64 -13.88 1.78
CA ALA A 432 -8.74 -14.95 2.20
C ALA A 432 -8.68 -16.04 1.09
N PRO A 433 -7.50 -16.65 0.82
CA PRO A 433 -7.38 -17.72 -0.16
C PRO A 433 -8.36 -18.86 0.16
N GLN A 434 -9.21 -19.23 -0.80
CA GLN A 434 -10.15 -20.33 -0.62
C GLN A 434 -9.41 -21.63 -0.89
N GLY A 435 -9.21 -22.46 0.14
CA GLY A 435 -8.42 -23.70 0.02
C GLY A 435 -6.94 -23.46 -0.27
N GLY A 436 -6.39 -22.29 0.11
CA GLY A 436 -4.99 -21.94 -0.13
C GLY A 436 -4.70 -21.31 -1.50
N PHE A 437 -5.67 -21.26 -2.41
CA PHE A 437 -5.53 -20.63 -3.74
C PHE A 437 -6.24 -19.26 -3.81
N ASP A 438 -5.51 -18.22 -4.24
CA ASP A 438 -6.04 -16.86 -4.40
C ASP A 438 -6.57 -16.65 -5.83
N LEU A 439 -7.80 -17.14 -6.07
CA LEU A 439 -8.46 -17.09 -7.38
C LEU A 439 -8.66 -15.64 -7.87
N GLY A 440 -8.95 -14.70 -6.97
CA GLY A 440 -9.15 -13.29 -7.32
C GLY A 440 -7.88 -12.63 -7.85
N ARG A 441 -6.74 -12.91 -7.21
CA ARG A 441 -5.43 -12.46 -7.72
C ARG A 441 -5.01 -13.20 -8.98
N TRP A 442 -5.27 -14.50 -9.08
CA TRP A 442 -4.97 -15.29 -10.28
C TRP A 442 -5.69 -14.75 -11.53
N LEU A 443 -7.01 -14.53 -11.46
CA LEU A 443 -7.79 -13.97 -12.57
C LEU A 443 -7.35 -12.53 -12.92
N ALA A 444 -7.02 -11.69 -11.93
CA ALA A 444 -6.52 -10.34 -12.18
C ALA A 444 -5.19 -10.35 -12.96
N ASN A 445 -4.28 -11.27 -12.63
CA ASN A 445 -3.02 -11.42 -13.34
C ASN A 445 -3.21 -11.92 -14.77
N LEU A 446 -4.13 -12.87 -14.99
CA LEU A 446 -4.45 -13.36 -16.33
C LEU A 446 -5.05 -12.27 -17.23
N ARG A 447 -5.91 -11.41 -16.67
CA ARG A 447 -6.45 -10.24 -17.39
C ARG A 447 -5.34 -9.24 -17.76
N ALA A 448 -4.46 -8.92 -16.81
CA ALA A 448 -3.34 -8.01 -17.06
C ALA A 448 -2.33 -8.56 -18.08
N ALA A 449 -2.16 -9.88 -18.11
CA ALA A 449 -1.26 -10.57 -19.04
C ALA A 449 -1.98 -11.07 -20.32
N SER A 450 -3.23 -10.68 -20.58
CA SER A 450 -4.07 -11.32 -21.59
C SER A 450 -3.48 -11.26 -23.00
N ALA A 451 -2.74 -10.19 -23.33
CA ALA A 451 -2.07 -10.02 -24.61
C ALA A 451 -0.92 -11.03 -24.85
N GLY A 452 -0.40 -11.65 -23.78
CA GLY A 452 0.69 -12.63 -23.84
C GLY A 452 0.27 -14.04 -23.42
N LEU A 453 -1.02 -14.29 -23.19
CA LEU A 453 -1.51 -15.62 -22.84
C LEU A 453 -1.60 -16.53 -24.08
N PRO A 454 -1.29 -17.83 -23.94
CA PRO A 454 -1.55 -18.79 -24.99
C PRO A 454 -3.03 -18.78 -25.42
N PRO A 455 -3.34 -18.83 -26.73
CA PRO A 455 -4.72 -18.77 -27.24
C PRO A 455 -5.65 -19.82 -26.64
N GLU A 456 -5.13 -21.00 -26.33
CA GLU A 456 -5.88 -22.08 -25.70
C GLU A 456 -6.34 -21.71 -24.28
N TYR A 457 -5.56 -20.94 -23.53
CA TYR A 457 -5.91 -20.50 -22.17
C TYR A 457 -6.99 -19.43 -22.20
N VAL A 458 -6.86 -18.48 -23.13
CA VAL A 458 -7.88 -17.45 -23.38
C VAL A 458 -9.20 -18.10 -23.77
N ARG A 459 -9.15 -19.08 -24.69
CA ARG A 459 -10.34 -19.81 -25.15
C ARG A 459 -11.06 -20.52 -24.01
N VAL A 460 -10.34 -21.30 -23.21
CA VAL A 460 -10.95 -22.06 -22.10
C VAL A 460 -11.54 -21.15 -21.02
N LEU A 461 -10.94 -19.98 -20.78
CA LEU A 461 -11.51 -18.99 -19.85
C LEU A 461 -12.73 -18.27 -20.44
N ALA A 462 -12.72 -17.97 -21.75
CA ALA A 462 -13.85 -17.38 -22.45
C ALA A 462 -15.04 -18.34 -22.57
N GLU A 463 -14.79 -19.63 -22.74
CA GLU A 463 -15.80 -20.69 -22.65
C GLU A 463 -16.41 -20.78 -21.25
N LEU A 464 -15.63 -20.50 -20.21
CA LEU A 464 -16.09 -20.54 -18.82
C LEU A 464 -16.90 -19.29 -18.42
N ASP A 465 -16.46 -18.10 -18.82
CA ASP A 465 -17.15 -16.83 -18.62
C ASP A 465 -16.87 -15.90 -19.79
N VAL A 466 -17.91 -15.52 -20.55
CA VAL A 466 -17.76 -14.58 -21.66
C VAL A 466 -17.18 -13.23 -21.19
N TRP A 467 -17.46 -12.85 -19.95
CA TRP A 467 -16.95 -11.63 -19.32
C TRP A 467 -15.81 -11.91 -18.34
N TRP A 468 -15.00 -12.95 -18.59
CA TRP A 468 -13.81 -13.21 -17.77
C TRP A 468 -12.80 -12.06 -17.87
N ASN A 469 -12.66 -11.41 -19.04
CA ASN A 469 -11.80 -10.24 -19.29
C ASN A 469 -12.56 -9.15 -20.07
N PRO A 470 -13.46 -8.40 -19.41
CA PRO A 470 -14.29 -7.41 -20.07
C PRO A 470 -13.54 -6.09 -20.34
N PRO A 471 -14.03 -5.25 -21.27
CA PRO A 471 -13.43 -3.94 -21.55
C PRO A 471 -13.68 -2.88 -20.45
N TRP A 472 -14.42 -3.22 -19.39
CA TRP A 472 -14.69 -2.37 -18.24
C TRP A 472 -14.04 -2.89 -16.94
N PRO A 473 -13.93 -2.06 -15.89
CA PRO A 473 -13.39 -2.50 -14.61
C PRO A 473 -14.19 -3.65 -13.97
N ILE A 474 -13.51 -4.69 -13.46
CA ILE A 474 -14.15 -5.83 -12.75
C ILE A 474 -14.96 -5.38 -11.52
N SER A 475 -14.60 -4.24 -10.90
CA SER A 475 -15.39 -3.63 -9.84
C SER A 475 -16.80 -3.23 -10.29
N TRP A 476 -16.94 -2.78 -11.54
CA TRP A 476 -18.22 -2.48 -12.17
C TRP A 476 -19.04 -3.76 -12.38
N GLN A 477 -18.44 -4.80 -12.96
CA GLN A 477 -19.10 -6.10 -13.17
C GLN A 477 -19.60 -6.71 -11.85
N ARG A 478 -18.81 -6.60 -10.77
CA ARG A 478 -19.22 -7.01 -9.42
C ARG A 478 -20.41 -6.22 -8.89
N ALA A 479 -20.43 -4.90 -9.10
CA ALA A 479 -21.56 -4.07 -8.70
C ALA A 479 -22.82 -4.44 -9.49
N TRP A 480 -22.67 -4.74 -10.78
CA TRP A 480 -23.74 -5.25 -11.63
C TRP A 480 -24.31 -6.59 -11.13
N HIS A 481 -23.47 -7.60 -10.82
CA HIS A 481 -23.97 -8.87 -10.28
C HIS A 481 -24.71 -8.70 -8.94
N ARG A 482 -24.25 -7.78 -8.09
CA ARG A 482 -24.97 -7.42 -6.85
C ARG A 482 -26.31 -6.75 -7.14
N ALA A 483 -26.36 -5.87 -8.13
CA ALA A 483 -27.60 -5.23 -8.57
C ALA A 483 -28.56 -6.25 -9.18
N ARG A 484 -28.08 -7.19 -9.99
CA ARG A 484 -28.86 -8.29 -10.55
C ARG A 484 -29.45 -9.22 -9.49
N ALA A 485 -28.68 -9.56 -8.47
CA ALA A 485 -29.20 -10.32 -7.34
C ALA A 485 -30.32 -9.57 -6.60
N HIS A 486 -30.21 -8.23 -6.49
CA HIS A 486 -31.26 -7.40 -5.92
C HIS A 486 -32.51 -7.38 -6.81
N THR A 487 -32.37 -7.23 -8.13
CA THR A 487 -33.52 -7.20 -9.05
C THR A 487 -34.23 -8.54 -9.17
N LEU A 488 -33.50 -9.65 -9.06
CA LEU A 488 -34.12 -10.98 -8.98
C LEU A 488 -34.98 -11.16 -7.73
N ALA A 489 -34.61 -10.52 -6.62
CA ALA A 489 -35.36 -10.62 -5.36
C ALA A 489 -36.48 -9.58 -5.20
N HIS A 490 -36.38 -8.41 -5.85
CA HIS A 490 -37.27 -7.26 -5.61
C HIS A 490 -37.92 -6.69 -6.89
N GLY A 491 -37.65 -7.27 -8.06
CA GLY A 491 -38.12 -6.78 -9.35
C GLY A 491 -37.14 -5.82 -10.06
N PRO A 492 -37.40 -5.48 -11.34
CA PRO A 492 -36.54 -4.59 -12.13
C PRO A 492 -36.53 -3.15 -11.58
N VAL A 493 -35.44 -2.44 -11.82
CA VAL A 493 -35.31 -1.01 -11.48
C VAL A 493 -35.97 -0.16 -12.57
N SER A 494 -36.83 0.78 -12.17
CA SER A 494 -37.47 1.75 -13.08
C SER A 494 -36.91 3.17 -12.87
N GLY A 495 -36.67 3.90 -13.97
CA GLY A 495 -36.06 5.23 -13.96
C GLY A 495 -37.06 6.36 -13.68
N GLY A 496 -38.35 6.12 -13.90
CA GLY A 496 -39.38 7.16 -13.92
C GLY A 496 -39.98 7.59 -12.58
N ASP A 497 -39.52 7.11 -11.41
CA ASP A 497 -39.94 7.63 -10.08
C ASP A 497 -39.15 7.10 -8.87
N ASN A 498 -38.52 5.91 -8.93
CA ASN A 498 -38.27 5.13 -7.70
C ASN A 498 -36.87 4.51 -7.52
N LEU A 499 -35.78 5.27 -7.69
CA LEU A 499 -34.54 4.90 -6.95
C LEU A 499 -34.71 5.09 -5.42
N ALA A 500 -35.83 5.72 -4.99
CA ALA A 500 -36.22 5.80 -3.59
C ALA A 500 -36.48 4.40 -3.02
N GLY A 501 -36.01 4.17 -1.79
CA GLY A 501 -36.12 2.86 -1.13
C GLY A 501 -35.01 1.86 -1.47
N LEU A 502 -34.19 2.12 -2.50
CA LEU A 502 -33.02 1.28 -2.78
C LEU A 502 -31.94 1.46 -1.70
N PRO A 503 -31.14 0.42 -1.42
CA PRO A 503 -29.95 0.55 -0.60
C PRO A 503 -29.04 1.68 -1.12
N ARG A 504 -28.52 2.52 -0.21
CA ARG A 504 -27.72 3.72 -0.55
C ARG A 504 -26.59 3.48 -1.55
N TRP A 505 -25.96 2.30 -1.53
CA TRP A 505 -24.90 1.94 -2.46
C TRP A 505 -25.42 1.73 -3.88
N LEU A 506 -26.59 1.12 -4.02
CA LEU A 506 -27.21 0.76 -5.30
C LEU A 506 -27.79 2.00 -5.97
N ASP A 507 -28.51 2.84 -5.21
CA ASP A 507 -28.96 4.16 -5.67
C ASP A 507 -27.80 4.98 -6.25
N ARG A 508 -26.71 5.12 -5.48
CA ARG A 508 -25.53 5.90 -5.91
C ARG A 508 -24.88 5.31 -7.16
N TRP A 509 -24.75 3.98 -7.22
CA TRP A 509 -24.13 3.31 -8.35
C TRP A 509 -24.98 3.46 -9.63
N LEU A 510 -26.30 3.22 -9.54
CA LEU A 510 -27.24 3.36 -10.66
C LEU A 510 -27.34 4.80 -11.16
N ARG A 511 -27.39 5.80 -10.27
CA ARG A 511 -27.39 7.22 -10.68
C ARG A 511 -26.18 7.58 -11.53
N ARG A 512 -25.01 7.03 -11.19
CA ARG A 512 -23.81 7.22 -12.00
C ARG A 512 -23.94 6.53 -13.37
N GLN A 513 -24.49 5.31 -13.42
CA GLN A 513 -24.69 4.58 -14.68
C GLN A 513 -25.67 5.30 -15.60
N ILE A 514 -26.73 5.87 -15.04
CA ILE A 514 -27.73 6.63 -15.79
C ILE A 514 -27.14 7.95 -16.30
N THR A 515 -26.35 8.65 -15.48
CA THR A 515 -25.72 9.92 -15.86
C THR A 515 -24.72 9.72 -17.01
N ASP A 516 -23.93 8.65 -16.94
CA ASP A 516 -22.86 8.35 -17.88
C ASP A 516 -23.33 7.38 -19.00
N TYR A 517 -24.64 7.12 -19.13
CA TYR A 517 -25.17 6.01 -19.94
C TYR A 517 -24.73 6.04 -21.41
N SER A 518 -24.70 7.25 -22.01
CA SER A 518 -24.24 7.45 -23.38
C SER A 518 -22.75 7.17 -23.60
N GLN A 519 -21.95 7.14 -22.53
CA GLN A 519 -20.51 6.85 -22.54
C GLN A 519 -20.20 5.38 -22.21
N LEU A 520 -21.20 4.59 -21.84
CA LEU A 520 -21.04 3.17 -21.55
C LEU A 520 -20.91 2.35 -22.84
N ALA A 521 -20.10 1.29 -22.81
CA ALA A 521 -20.01 0.36 -23.92
C ALA A 521 -21.37 -0.32 -24.21
N ALA A 522 -21.60 -0.72 -25.46
CA ALA A 522 -22.87 -1.32 -25.88
C ALA A 522 -23.26 -2.53 -25.01
N GLU A 523 -22.28 -3.33 -24.61
CA GLU A 523 -22.50 -4.52 -23.79
C GLU A 523 -22.77 -4.15 -22.32
N GLN A 524 -22.24 -3.03 -21.81
CA GLN A 524 -22.64 -2.50 -20.51
C GLN A 524 -24.09 -2.02 -20.53
N GLN A 525 -24.53 -1.37 -21.61
CA GLN A 525 -25.92 -0.95 -21.79
C GLN A 525 -26.86 -2.17 -21.85
N GLN A 526 -26.48 -3.23 -22.56
CA GLN A 526 -27.22 -4.50 -22.57
C GLN A 526 -27.33 -5.14 -21.17
N LEU A 527 -26.23 -5.13 -20.40
CA LEU A 527 -26.24 -5.61 -19.02
C LEU A 527 -27.15 -4.75 -18.13
N LEU A 528 -27.15 -3.43 -18.29
CA LEU A 528 -28.06 -2.53 -17.55
C LEU A 528 -29.53 -2.72 -17.94
N ALA A 529 -29.82 -3.01 -19.20
CA ALA A 529 -31.17 -3.35 -19.65
C ALA A 529 -31.71 -4.60 -18.92
N GLN A 530 -30.86 -5.59 -18.59
CA GLN A 530 -31.25 -6.74 -17.77
C GLN A 530 -31.64 -6.37 -16.33
N LEU A 531 -31.25 -5.19 -15.85
CA LEU A 531 -31.68 -4.66 -14.55
C LEU A 531 -32.97 -3.84 -14.64
N GLY A 532 -33.52 -3.64 -15.84
CA GLY A 532 -34.65 -2.75 -16.10
C GLY A 532 -34.27 -1.37 -16.65
N LEU A 533 -32.98 -1.05 -16.78
CA LEU A 533 -32.53 0.25 -17.32
C LEU A 533 -32.33 0.17 -18.85
N THR A 534 -33.43 0.16 -19.59
CA THR A 534 -33.42 0.21 -21.06
C THR A 534 -33.17 1.63 -21.57
N PRO A 535 -32.75 1.84 -22.84
CA PRO A 535 -32.61 3.18 -23.41
C PRO A 535 -33.86 4.06 -23.20
N ALA A 536 -35.06 3.50 -23.40
CA ALA A 536 -36.33 4.22 -23.17
C ALA A 536 -36.58 4.59 -21.69
N GLU A 537 -36.06 3.81 -20.73
CA GLU A 537 -36.08 4.16 -19.29
C GLU A 537 -35.06 5.26 -18.97
N ILE A 538 -33.89 5.22 -19.61
CA ILE A 538 -32.86 6.26 -19.47
C ILE A 538 -33.34 7.59 -20.07
N ASP A 539 -33.99 7.55 -21.24
CA ASP A 539 -34.59 8.73 -21.86
C ASP A 539 -35.69 9.31 -20.98
N ARG A 540 -36.54 8.47 -20.38
CA ARG A 540 -37.52 8.91 -19.37
C ARG A 540 -36.86 9.56 -18.16
N PHE A 541 -35.72 9.02 -17.70
CA PHE A 541 -34.95 9.60 -16.59
C PHE A 541 -34.31 10.94 -16.96
N HIS A 542 -33.78 11.10 -18.19
CA HIS A 542 -33.18 12.35 -18.66
C HIS A 542 -34.23 13.42 -19.04
N ALA A 543 -35.39 12.99 -19.56
CA ALA A 543 -36.56 13.84 -19.77
C ALA A 543 -37.14 14.39 -18.45
N TRP A 544 -36.62 13.93 -17.30
CA TRP A 544 -36.96 14.29 -15.94
C TRP A 544 -35.91 15.22 -15.28
N PRO A 545 -36.11 16.55 -15.26
CA PRO A 545 -35.17 17.54 -14.72
C PRO A 545 -35.40 17.77 -13.23
N ALA A 546 -35.15 16.74 -12.42
CA ALA A 546 -35.50 16.74 -10.99
C ALA A 546 -34.68 17.72 -10.11
N ARG A 547 -33.56 18.29 -10.57
CA ARG A 547 -32.73 19.20 -9.73
C ARG A 547 -32.94 20.70 -9.96
N ARG A 548 -33.38 21.15 -11.14
CA ARG A 548 -33.70 22.58 -11.38
C ARG A 548 -35.18 22.90 -11.21
N ARG A 549 -36.09 21.91 -11.34
CA ARG A 549 -37.52 22.12 -11.10
C ARG A 549 -37.94 22.08 -9.63
N SER A 550 -37.23 21.38 -8.72
CA SER A 550 -37.68 21.27 -7.31
C SER A 550 -37.56 22.54 -6.46
N VAL A 551 -36.69 23.49 -6.82
CA VAL A 551 -36.61 24.80 -6.15
C VAL A 551 -37.62 25.76 -6.75
N ILE A 552 -37.79 25.76 -8.08
CA ILE A 552 -38.75 26.60 -8.79
C ILE A 552 -40.18 26.18 -8.42
N HIS A 553 -40.53 24.89 -8.58
CA HIS A 553 -41.84 24.36 -8.16
C HIS A 553 -42.05 24.45 -6.64
N GLY A 554 -40.98 24.36 -5.84
CA GLY A 554 -41.09 24.56 -4.39
C GLY A 554 -41.40 26.00 -4.02
N LEU A 555 -40.86 26.97 -4.78
CA LEU A 555 -41.17 28.40 -4.63
C LEU A 555 -42.55 28.73 -5.18
N GLU A 556 -42.94 28.19 -6.34
CA GLU A 556 -44.29 28.34 -6.92
C GLU A 556 -45.33 27.75 -5.95
N ALA A 557 -45.15 26.50 -5.49
CA ALA A 557 -46.04 25.89 -4.52
C ALA A 557 -46.07 26.64 -3.17
N ALA A 558 -44.95 27.23 -2.73
CA ALA A 558 -44.96 28.09 -1.55
C ALA A 558 -45.71 29.41 -1.81
N HIS A 559 -45.52 30.02 -2.98
CA HIS A 559 -46.22 31.24 -3.39
C HIS A 559 -47.74 30.99 -3.47
N ASP A 560 -48.17 29.96 -4.18
CA ASP A 560 -49.57 29.61 -4.36
C ASP A 560 -50.23 29.21 -3.03
N TYR A 561 -49.52 28.46 -2.19
CA TYR A 561 -50.00 28.14 -0.85
C TYR A 561 -50.12 29.40 0.03
N ALA A 562 -49.13 30.30 0.01
CA ALA A 562 -49.17 31.54 0.77
C ALA A 562 -50.28 32.48 0.27
N ALA A 563 -50.50 32.56 -1.05
CA ALA A 563 -51.60 33.32 -1.63
C ALA A 563 -52.96 32.75 -1.22
N ARG A 564 -53.10 31.41 -1.23
CA ARG A 564 -54.35 30.73 -0.91
C ARG A 564 -54.67 30.67 0.58
N HIS A 565 -53.66 30.64 1.45
CA HIS A 565 -53.84 30.40 2.89
C HIS A 565 -53.28 31.51 3.79
N GLY A 566 -52.62 32.52 3.23
CA GLY A 566 -52.08 33.69 3.94
C GLY A 566 -50.75 33.46 4.68
N HIS A 567 -50.22 32.23 4.73
CA HIS A 567 -49.00 31.91 5.48
C HIS A 567 -48.29 30.64 5.01
N LEU A 568 -47.05 30.41 5.45
CA LEU A 568 -46.24 29.21 5.17
C LEU A 568 -46.10 28.24 6.36
N ALA A 569 -46.93 28.37 7.39
CA ALA A 569 -46.99 27.48 8.55
C ALA A 569 -47.61 26.10 8.23
N VAL A 570 -47.00 25.35 7.30
CA VAL A 570 -47.47 24.03 6.86
C VAL A 570 -47.05 22.90 7.78
N SER A 571 -47.88 21.85 7.84
CA SER A 571 -47.50 20.57 8.46
C SER A 571 -46.57 19.78 7.54
N GLN A 572 -45.73 18.90 8.08
CA GLN A 572 -44.82 18.07 7.27
C GLN A 572 -45.53 17.24 6.17
N PRO A 573 -46.67 16.58 6.41
CA PRO A 573 -47.33 15.76 5.37
C PRO A 573 -48.06 16.58 4.31
N THR A 574 -48.12 17.91 4.42
CA THR A 574 -48.83 18.76 3.46
C THR A 574 -48.22 18.65 2.06
N THR A 575 -49.05 18.28 1.09
CA THR A 575 -48.77 18.35 -0.34
C THR A 575 -49.53 19.52 -0.97
N HIS A 576 -49.00 20.09 -2.05
CA HIS A 576 -49.64 21.12 -2.87
C HIS A 576 -49.46 20.70 -4.33
N ASP A 577 -50.56 20.43 -5.03
CA ASP A 577 -50.57 19.92 -6.41
C ASP A 577 -49.57 18.77 -6.66
N GLY A 578 -49.59 17.79 -5.74
CA GLY A 578 -48.70 16.61 -5.78
C GLY A 578 -47.26 16.87 -5.30
N PHE A 579 -46.87 18.12 -5.07
CA PHE A 579 -45.57 18.47 -4.51
C PHE A 579 -45.57 18.38 -2.98
N ALA A 580 -44.59 17.68 -2.39
CA ALA A 580 -44.44 17.52 -0.94
C ALA A 580 -43.93 18.79 -0.23
N LEU A 581 -44.73 19.86 -0.27
CA LEU A 581 -44.41 21.20 0.21
C LEU A 581 -43.96 21.21 1.68
N GLY A 582 -44.64 20.48 2.56
CA GLY A 582 -44.30 20.40 3.98
C GLY A 582 -42.90 19.85 4.26
N LYS A 583 -42.54 18.77 3.57
CA LYS A 583 -41.20 18.17 3.64
C LYS A 583 -40.14 19.12 3.07
N TRP A 584 -40.46 19.80 1.97
CA TRP A 584 -39.54 20.74 1.32
C TRP A 584 -39.26 21.97 2.20
N LEU A 585 -40.29 22.61 2.77
CA LEU A 585 -40.13 23.78 3.65
C LEU A 585 -39.34 23.42 4.92
N ASN A 586 -39.55 22.24 5.51
CA ASN A 586 -38.75 21.79 6.66
C ASN A 586 -37.26 21.64 6.35
N LEU A 587 -36.91 21.12 5.16
CA LEU A 587 -35.53 21.05 4.72
C LEU A 587 -34.92 22.46 4.55
N GLN A 588 -35.67 23.41 4.00
CA GLN A 588 -35.19 24.79 3.86
C GLN A 588 -35.02 25.49 5.21
N ARG A 589 -35.93 25.27 6.18
CA ARG A 589 -35.79 25.79 7.55
C ARG A 589 -34.51 25.26 8.22
N HIS A 590 -34.25 23.96 8.12
CA HIS A 590 -33.02 23.36 8.68
C HIS A 590 -31.76 23.98 8.06
N ARG A 591 -31.74 24.13 6.73
CA ARG A 591 -30.62 24.77 6.02
C ARG A 591 -30.44 26.23 6.42
N GLN A 592 -31.53 26.97 6.58
CA GLN A 592 -31.48 28.37 6.98
C GLN A 592 -30.97 28.54 8.42
N ARG A 593 -31.25 27.60 9.32
CA ARG A 593 -30.73 27.59 10.70
C ARG A 593 -29.25 27.20 10.77
N ALA A 594 -28.79 26.33 9.87
CA ALA A 594 -27.39 25.93 9.78
C ALA A 594 -26.50 26.99 9.09
N ALA A 595 -27.10 27.96 8.39
CA ALA A 595 -26.37 29.01 7.70
C ALA A 595 -26.07 30.20 8.64
N THR A 596 -24.87 30.78 8.52
CA THR A 596 -24.47 31.99 9.24
C THR A 596 -25.15 33.26 8.73
N GLN A 597 -25.70 33.23 7.50
CA GLN A 597 -26.41 34.33 6.87
C GLN A 597 -27.69 33.86 6.14
N PRO A 598 -28.69 34.76 5.92
CA PRO A 598 -29.86 34.46 5.09
C PRO A 598 -29.50 33.98 3.69
N THR A 599 -29.90 32.74 3.38
CA THR A 599 -29.70 32.14 2.06
C THR A 599 -30.52 32.89 1.01
N ARG A 600 -30.10 32.87 -0.27
CA ARG A 600 -30.86 33.50 -1.37
C ARG A 600 -32.32 33.03 -1.40
N LEU A 601 -32.53 31.72 -1.25
CA LEU A 601 -33.86 31.11 -1.18
C LEU A 601 -34.60 31.53 0.10
N GLY A 602 -33.89 31.61 1.23
CA GLY A 602 -34.45 32.09 2.48
C GLY A 602 -34.98 33.52 2.38
N ARG A 603 -34.30 34.42 1.67
CA ARG A 603 -34.78 35.79 1.41
C ARG A 603 -36.06 35.79 0.58
N GLN A 604 -36.17 34.93 -0.43
CA GLN A 604 -37.38 34.79 -1.25
C GLN A 604 -38.56 34.27 -0.43
N LEU A 605 -38.35 33.28 0.43
CA LEU A 605 -39.39 32.77 1.33
C LEU A 605 -39.80 33.79 2.40
N THR A 606 -38.85 34.58 2.93
CA THR A 606 -39.13 35.69 3.86
C THR A 606 -40.01 36.77 3.22
N ALA A 607 -39.87 37.00 1.91
CA ALA A 607 -40.74 37.93 1.19
C ALA A 607 -42.19 37.42 1.06
N LEU A 608 -42.41 36.10 1.06
CA LEU A 608 -43.75 35.49 1.01
C LEU A 608 -44.39 35.41 2.40
N ASP A 609 -43.63 35.03 3.41
CA ASP A 609 -44.07 34.99 4.81
C ASP A 609 -42.89 35.35 5.71
N THR A 610 -43.00 36.48 6.40
CA THR A 610 -41.95 36.97 7.32
C THR A 610 -41.59 35.92 8.38
N TRP A 611 -42.56 35.09 8.77
CA TRP A 611 -42.43 34.05 9.79
C TRP A 611 -42.41 32.64 9.18
N TRP A 612 -41.90 32.45 7.96
CA TRP A 612 -41.77 31.10 7.36
C TRP A 612 -40.80 30.18 8.14
N ASN A 613 -39.80 30.76 8.82
CA ASN A 613 -38.82 30.07 9.69
C ASN A 613 -38.76 30.76 11.07
N PRO A 614 -39.78 30.58 11.91
CA PRO A 614 -39.86 31.26 13.20
C PRO A 614 -38.92 30.63 14.23
N PRO A 615 -38.58 31.36 15.32
CA PRO A 615 -37.86 30.81 16.47
C PRO A 615 -38.75 29.98 17.41
N TRP A 616 -40.05 29.88 17.16
CA TRP A 616 -41.00 29.07 17.93
C TRP A 616 -41.53 27.85 17.13
N PRO A 617 -42.20 26.90 17.80
CA PRO A 617 -42.81 25.74 17.14
C PRO A 617 -43.88 26.13 16.09
N LEU A 618 -43.91 25.44 14.93
CA LEU A 618 -44.86 25.72 13.85
C LEU A 618 -46.32 25.43 14.22
N ASN A 619 -46.56 24.50 15.15
CA ASN A 619 -47.91 24.27 15.69
C ASN A 619 -48.44 25.55 16.35
N TRP A 620 -47.64 26.22 17.18
CA TRP A 620 -48.02 27.49 17.80
C TRP A 620 -48.43 28.53 16.75
N GLN A 621 -47.67 28.65 15.66
CA GLN A 621 -47.97 29.59 14.58
C GLN A 621 -49.27 29.25 13.83
N ARG A 622 -49.58 27.96 13.66
CA ARG A 622 -50.85 27.51 13.07
C ARG A 622 -52.05 27.87 13.93
N TYR A 623 -51.93 27.71 15.26
CA TYR A 623 -52.97 28.13 16.20
C TYR A 623 -53.14 29.65 16.20
N TYR A 624 -52.04 30.41 16.13
CA TYR A 624 -52.10 31.87 15.99
C TYR A 624 -52.90 32.29 14.73
N TRP A 625 -52.59 31.73 13.56
CA TRP A 625 -53.31 32.06 12.33
C TRP A 625 -54.78 31.64 12.41
N ALA A 626 -55.08 30.49 13.01
CA ALA A 626 -56.46 30.04 13.17
C ALA A 626 -57.25 30.97 14.08
N ALA A 627 -56.68 31.37 15.23
CA ALA A 627 -57.27 32.35 16.14
C ALA A 627 -57.48 33.70 15.43
N ARG A 628 -56.51 34.17 14.64
CA ARG A 628 -56.64 35.41 13.87
C ARG A 628 -57.82 35.36 12.91
N HIS A 629 -57.95 34.29 12.13
CA HIS A 629 -59.01 34.17 11.13
C HIS A 629 -60.40 33.92 11.74
N HIS A 630 -60.49 33.23 12.87
CA HIS A 630 -61.78 33.10 13.59
C HIS A 630 -62.22 34.44 14.20
N LEU A 631 -61.29 35.24 14.73
CA LEU A 631 -61.62 36.54 15.33
C LEU A 631 -61.92 37.65 14.31
N HIS A 632 -61.18 37.68 13.20
CA HIS A 632 -61.20 38.79 12.25
C HIS A 632 -61.78 38.44 10.88
N GLY A 633 -62.20 37.19 10.69
CA GLY A 633 -62.57 36.66 9.39
C GLY A 633 -61.37 36.29 8.51
N LEU A 634 -61.67 35.60 7.41
CA LEU A 634 -60.69 35.31 6.36
C LEU A 634 -60.48 36.56 5.49
N PRO A 635 -59.23 36.93 5.16
CA PRO A 635 -58.96 37.92 4.14
C PRO A 635 -59.50 37.50 2.76
N ASP A 636 -59.77 38.47 1.89
CA ASP A 636 -60.26 38.22 0.54
C ASP A 636 -59.31 37.29 -0.24
N GLY A 637 -59.88 36.23 -0.84
CA GLY A 637 -59.13 35.23 -1.60
C GLY A 637 -58.43 34.15 -0.76
N VAL A 638 -58.43 34.27 0.57
CA VAL A 638 -57.83 33.28 1.48
C VAL A 638 -58.86 32.23 1.88
N VAL A 639 -58.46 30.96 1.86
CA VAL A 639 -59.27 29.83 2.32
C VAL A 639 -58.58 29.10 3.46
N TRP A 640 -59.39 28.44 4.28
CA TRP A 640 -58.92 27.59 5.36
C TRP A 640 -58.02 26.44 4.88
N TRP A 641 -56.92 26.16 5.60
CA TRP A 641 -56.04 25.03 5.29
C TRP A 641 -56.53 23.71 5.91
N PRO A 642 -56.14 22.55 5.34
CA PRO A 642 -56.51 21.24 5.87
C PRO A 642 -55.97 20.99 7.29
N GLY A 643 -56.82 20.42 8.16
CA GLY A 643 -56.46 20.09 9.54
C GLY A 643 -56.18 21.32 10.42
N ARG A 644 -56.82 22.46 10.11
CA ARG A 644 -56.80 23.66 10.94
C ARG A 644 -57.44 23.40 12.31
N PRO A 645 -56.99 24.11 13.37
CA PRO A 645 -57.71 24.15 14.63
C PRO A 645 -59.13 24.74 14.45
N ASP A 646 -60.11 24.14 15.12
CA ASP A 646 -61.48 24.67 15.20
C ASP A 646 -61.56 25.86 16.18
N GLU A 647 -62.74 26.48 16.28
CA GLU A 647 -62.90 27.69 17.08
C GLU A 647 -62.64 27.43 18.58
N ASP A 648 -63.16 26.33 19.12
CA ASP A 648 -63.00 25.96 20.53
C ASP A 648 -61.54 25.64 20.88
N GLN A 649 -60.85 24.91 20.02
CA GLN A 649 -59.41 24.65 20.12
C GLN A 649 -58.61 25.96 20.11
N THR A 650 -58.99 26.94 19.29
CA THR A 650 -58.32 28.24 19.30
C THR A 650 -58.63 29.09 20.54
N ARG A 651 -59.86 29.04 21.08
CA ARG A 651 -60.21 29.71 22.34
C ARG A 651 -59.42 29.12 23.51
N GLN A 652 -59.36 27.80 23.61
CA GLN A 652 -58.55 27.12 24.62
C GLN A 652 -57.06 27.51 24.48
N TRP A 653 -56.52 27.47 23.26
CA TRP A 653 -55.14 27.87 23.01
C TRP A 653 -54.86 29.32 23.42
N LEU A 654 -55.79 30.26 23.19
CA LEU A 654 -55.66 31.66 23.62
C LEU A 654 -55.60 31.79 25.16
N HIS A 655 -56.43 31.05 25.89
CA HIS A 655 -56.37 30.99 27.36
C HIS A 655 -55.01 30.45 27.84
N GLU A 656 -54.50 29.40 27.21
CA GLU A 656 -53.17 28.85 27.51
C GLU A 656 -52.04 29.89 27.25
N GLN A 657 -52.18 30.71 26.21
CA GLN A 657 -51.20 31.76 25.92
C GLN A 657 -51.25 32.90 26.94
N GLN A 658 -52.43 33.24 27.46
CA GLN A 658 -52.58 34.22 28.54
C GLN A 658 -51.96 33.71 29.85
N ALA A 659 -52.23 32.45 30.22
CA ALA A 659 -51.64 31.81 31.40
C ALA A 659 -50.11 31.73 31.30
N SER A 660 -49.58 31.51 30.08
CA SER A 660 -48.15 31.36 29.82
C SER A 660 -47.46 32.65 29.38
N TRP A 661 -48.10 33.82 29.54
CA TRP A 661 -47.68 35.09 28.93
C TRP A 661 -46.20 35.45 29.15
N GLN A 662 -45.70 35.20 30.37
CA GLN A 662 -44.33 35.52 30.77
C GLN A 662 -43.27 34.66 30.05
N HIS A 663 -43.66 33.45 29.59
CA HIS A 663 -42.77 32.49 28.93
C HIS A 663 -42.77 32.64 27.40
N LEU A 664 -43.59 33.54 26.85
CA LEU A 664 -43.68 33.76 25.42
C LEU A 664 -42.51 34.61 24.88
N HIS A 665 -41.99 34.22 23.72
CA HIS A 665 -41.01 35.00 22.98
C HIS A 665 -41.55 36.42 22.74
N CYS A 666 -40.69 37.45 22.75
CA CYS A 666 -41.13 38.85 22.61
C CYS A 666 -42.01 39.07 21.37
N LYS A 667 -41.62 38.48 20.24
CA LYS A 667 -42.39 38.49 18.99
C LYS A 667 -43.72 37.71 19.04
N GLN A 668 -43.82 36.66 19.86
CA GLN A 668 -45.11 35.98 20.10
C GLN A 668 -46.08 36.88 20.88
N ARG A 669 -45.57 37.61 21.89
CA ARG A 669 -46.38 38.60 22.64
C ARG A 669 -46.85 39.75 21.75
N GLU A 670 -46.00 40.24 20.85
CA GLU A 670 -46.39 41.24 19.84
C GLU A 670 -47.51 40.71 18.93
N LEU A 671 -47.38 39.48 18.42
CA LEU A 671 -48.40 38.85 17.58
C LEU A 671 -49.73 38.65 18.33
N ILE A 672 -49.72 38.20 19.58
CA ILE A 672 -50.98 38.06 20.33
C ILE A 672 -51.60 39.42 20.64
N ARG A 673 -50.81 40.45 20.96
CA ARG A 673 -51.33 41.82 21.15
C ARG A 673 -52.02 42.35 19.90
N SER A 674 -51.50 42.04 18.71
CA SER A 674 -52.13 42.50 17.46
C SER A 674 -53.53 41.91 17.25
N LEU A 675 -53.81 40.70 17.75
CA LEU A 675 -55.14 40.11 17.71
C LEU A 675 -56.18 40.92 18.50
N ALA A 676 -55.77 41.52 19.62
CA ALA A 676 -56.62 42.34 20.48
C ALA A 676 -56.75 43.80 19.99
N ALA A 677 -55.72 44.32 19.32
CA ALA A 677 -55.77 45.67 18.74
C ALA A 677 -56.73 45.75 17.53
N ASP A 678 -56.71 44.73 16.66
CA ASP A 678 -57.56 44.69 15.46
C ASP A 678 -59.07 44.60 15.80
N THR A 679 -59.44 44.01 16.94
CA THR A 679 -60.85 43.86 17.40
C THR A 679 -61.46 45.16 17.91
N SER A 680 -60.63 46.09 18.41
CA SER A 680 -61.09 47.43 18.86
C SER A 680 -61.41 48.40 17.71
N CYS A 681 -60.95 48.09 16.49
CA CYS A 681 -61.17 48.90 15.30
C CYS A 681 -62.46 48.50 14.55
N THR A 682 -62.83 47.23 14.58
CA THR A 682 -64.07 46.71 13.98
C THR A 682 -65.32 47.08 14.78
N SER A 683 -65.24 47.21 16.11
CA SER A 683 -66.38 47.66 16.94
C SER A 683 -66.72 49.15 16.78
N ARG A 684 -65.85 49.97 16.18
CA ARG A 684 -66.09 51.41 15.93
C ARG A 684 -66.66 51.73 14.55
N ARG A 685 -66.78 50.75 13.65
CA ARG A 685 -67.37 50.93 12.30
C ARG A 685 -68.81 50.41 12.17
N GLY A 686 -69.38 49.88 13.25
CA GLY A 686 -70.79 49.48 13.34
C GLY A 686 -71.49 50.27 14.45
N SER A 687 -71.73 51.56 14.23
CA SER A 687 -72.65 52.40 15.00
C SER A 687 -73.24 53.45 14.07
#